data_AF-A0A1Y3N6X4-F1
#
_entry.id   AF-A0A1Y3N6X4-F1
#
_cell.length_a   1.000
_cell.length_b   1.000
_cell.length_c   1.000
_cell.angle_alpha   90.00
_cell.angle_beta   90.00
_cell.angle_gamma   90.00
#
_symmetry.space_group_name_H-M   'P 1'
#
loop_
_entity.id
_entity.type
_entity.pdbx_description
1 polymer ?
#
loop_
_entity_poly.entity_id
_entity_poly.type
_entity_poly.pdbx_seq_one_letter_code
_entity_poly.pdbx_strand_id
1 'polypeptide(L)'
;MKFIDTIIWVFMALIGMVYAESVGTDTSEVTEQPDIPEIPNYVPHVPQVQDPEQLEYPEPVTLEQLDISTYTQEIFTVDLIETKKYTVEGHTCTVDMIYFEGSCSGEYFNGELIYKDSSTVVKSFKDGSVEDIARIYIKGTDNNNNAARIHIEDVFLGNDENGRGISRPNIIAEIEELVWLETADVIGIAEKTEKGKRVRYLWSGKNDKPYPVVPKVPKIDAEKFTNKFLTIDVSIPGLGFEYLVGPAAGALKLGFTCSTNTTEFKGVGADYFVDTRYNYPGYPQKISARYIIEGVDDEGNPMKIFVENKGTDDYGDNRNVQTVPFIITDNPKWAWVETAPVHGTHSDVALQIFFWTVEGADQQQQQQQQQPELPEPQPTEVPVVPEQPQPTEVPAVPEQPQQPQQSKQVDTSKYTKEVFAVNLIETHKYSVDGNTCYVEMIYLEGSCAGEYFNGELIFKDSSTVVKRFKDGRIESTARYYVNGTDYENNAGHIHFEDNLLGYDENQRPVTVPTIITDIQNLAWLQTADIIGVMEKTDEGRLVHYMWNESNTTKKPFPVARYPDESKNYNKKVLTVDVIPGGLGFDGFQGVEGTGVAKLGFNCFANTTTFQGEGVDYFVDTRYIFSGQPQSLSARYIMEGVDDEGNKMKIYVQNDGLDDNGDNQNVRTEPLIITDNPKWAWIETAPLHGNMTMEGSIQILFWTVDNAFQQPENPENPEDPEVLELPGEVEETPYMVDITEGIEDEDESSSDEESEQPKQPEVPANPEQPQQPQQPKQVDTSKYTKEVFAVNLIETHKYSVDGNTCFVEMIYLEGSCAGEYFNGELIFKDSSTVVKRFKDGRIESTARYYVNGTDYENNAGHIHFEDNLLGYDENQRPVTVPTIITDIQNLAWLQTADIIGVMEKTDEGRLVHYMWNESNTTKKPFPVARYPDESKNYNKKVLTVDVIPGGLGFDGFQGVEGTGVAKLGFNCFANTTTFQGEGVDYFVDTRYIFSGQPQSLSARYIMEGVDDEGNKMKIYVQNDGLDDNGDNQNVRTEPLIITDNPKWAWIETAPLHGNMTMEGSIQILFWTVDEADLN
;
A
#
# COMPACT_ATOMS: atom_id res chain seq x y z
N MET A 1 -8.46 10.31 54.04
CA MET A 1 -7.57 9.37 54.78
C MET A 1 -8.31 8.13 55.33
N LYS A 2 -9.38 7.67 54.65
CA LYS A 2 -10.04 6.36 54.85
C LYS A 2 -10.28 5.63 53.50
N PHE A 3 -9.55 6.00 52.46
CA PHE A 3 -9.73 5.50 51.08
C PHE A 3 -8.58 4.58 50.62
N ILE A 4 -7.56 4.37 51.47
CA ILE A 4 -6.37 3.56 51.16
C ILE A 4 -6.55 2.09 51.60
N ASP A 5 -7.44 1.80 52.55
CA ASP A 5 -7.64 0.41 53.03
C ASP A 5 -8.57 -0.42 52.12
N THR A 6 -9.42 0.22 51.28
CA THR A 6 -10.32 -0.50 50.36
C THR A 6 -9.61 -0.97 49.08
N ILE A 7 -8.59 -0.26 48.62
CA ILE A 7 -7.81 -0.64 47.43
C ILE A 7 -6.89 -1.85 47.72
N ILE A 8 -6.42 -2.00 48.97
CA ILE A 8 -5.58 -3.14 49.37
C ILE A 8 -6.39 -4.44 49.51
N TRP A 9 -7.71 -4.37 49.71
CA TRP A 9 -8.57 -5.56 49.76
C TRP A 9 -9.02 -6.05 48.37
N VAL A 10 -9.22 -5.15 47.39
CA VAL A 10 -9.57 -5.53 46.01
C VAL A 10 -8.35 -6.09 45.26
N PHE A 11 -7.13 -5.63 45.56
CA PHE A 11 -5.91 -6.14 44.93
C PHE A 11 -5.48 -7.53 45.43
N MET A 12 -5.91 -7.98 46.62
CA MET A 12 -5.66 -9.35 47.10
C MET A 12 -6.73 -10.37 46.67
N ALA A 13 -7.88 -9.94 46.13
CA ALA A 13 -8.95 -10.82 45.67
C ALA A 13 -8.75 -11.36 44.24
N LEU A 14 -7.81 -10.81 43.46
CA LEU A 14 -7.48 -11.30 42.10
C LEU A 14 -6.37 -12.36 42.06
N ILE A 15 -5.73 -12.69 43.20
CA ILE A 15 -4.60 -13.66 43.25
C ILE A 15 -4.95 -14.98 43.99
N GLY A 16 -6.15 -15.18 44.53
CA GLY A 16 -6.46 -16.52 45.07
C GLY A 16 -7.88 -16.77 45.54
N MET A 17 -8.60 -17.60 44.79
CA MET A 17 -9.62 -18.47 45.37
C MET A 17 -9.61 -19.86 44.72
N VAL A 18 -8.89 -20.76 45.39
CA VAL A 18 -9.36 -22.12 45.73
C VAL A 18 -9.48 -22.14 47.27
N TYR A 19 -10.65 -22.53 47.79
CA TYR A 19 -11.12 -22.67 49.20
C TYR A 19 -11.67 -21.45 49.99
N ALA A 20 -13.01 -21.43 50.05
CA ALA A 20 -13.91 -21.49 51.22
C ALA A 20 -13.93 -20.44 52.37
N GLU A 21 -15.19 -20.05 52.66
CA GLU A 21 -15.87 -19.70 53.92
C GLU A 21 -15.92 -18.24 54.43
N SER A 22 -17.16 -17.90 54.84
CA SER A 22 -17.75 -16.64 55.29
C SER A 22 -17.13 -16.03 56.53
N VAL A 23 -17.27 -14.72 56.75
CA VAL A 23 -18.15 -14.05 57.77
C VAL A 23 -18.14 -12.54 57.47
N GLY A 24 -19.31 -11.89 57.49
CA GLY A 24 -19.48 -10.48 57.13
C GLY A 24 -19.05 -9.46 58.20
N THR A 25 -19.15 -8.19 57.85
CA THR A 25 -19.72 -7.16 58.74
C THR A 25 -20.04 -5.87 57.99
N ASP A 26 -21.21 -5.37 58.38
CA ASP A 26 -21.87 -4.09 58.13
C ASP A 26 -20.97 -2.88 58.42
N THR A 27 -21.07 -1.79 57.65
CA THR A 27 -21.44 -0.47 58.18
C THR A 27 -21.56 0.59 57.08
N SER A 28 -22.73 1.22 57.08
CA SER A 28 -23.15 2.38 56.31
C SER A 28 -22.41 3.67 56.68
N GLU A 29 -22.26 4.58 55.72
CA GLU A 29 -22.68 5.99 55.93
C GLU A 29 -22.85 6.72 54.58
N VAL A 30 -24.03 7.31 54.45
CA VAL A 30 -24.58 8.01 53.29
C VAL A 30 -24.22 9.50 53.38
N THR A 31 -23.81 10.09 52.26
CA THR A 31 -23.94 11.54 52.04
C THR A 31 -24.57 11.78 50.67
N GLU A 32 -25.71 12.45 50.69
CA GLU A 32 -26.60 12.78 49.57
C GLU A 32 -25.89 13.59 48.48
N GLN A 33 -25.98 13.11 47.23
CA GLN A 33 -25.75 13.87 46.00
C GLN A 33 -27.11 14.04 45.27
N PRO A 34 -27.31 15.14 44.53
CA PRO A 34 -28.59 15.46 43.88
C PRO A 34 -28.95 14.40 42.83
N ASP A 35 -30.25 14.12 42.71
CA ASP A 35 -30.83 13.10 41.81
C ASP A 35 -30.29 13.24 40.37
N ILE A 36 -29.36 12.36 40.02
CA ILE A 36 -28.99 12.05 38.63
C ILE A 36 -29.98 10.96 38.19
N PRO A 37 -30.63 11.04 37.01
CA PRO A 37 -31.38 9.90 36.49
C PRO A 37 -30.43 8.69 36.39
N GLU A 38 -30.74 7.61 37.10
CA GLU A 38 -29.93 6.39 37.09
C GLU A 38 -29.71 5.94 35.65
N ILE A 39 -28.45 5.93 35.20
CA ILE A 39 -28.04 5.19 34.01
C ILE A 39 -28.49 3.74 34.24
N PRO A 40 -29.25 3.12 33.32
CA PRO A 40 -29.70 1.75 33.51
C PRO A 40 -28.49 0.87 33.79
N ASN A 41 -28.52 0.11 34.89
CA ASN A 41 -27.49 -0.89 35.19
C ASN A 41 -27.42 -1.89 34.04
N TYR A 42 -26.51 -1.66 33.09
CA TYR A 42 -26.21 -2.57 31.99
C TYR A 42 -25.26 -3.64 32.52
N VAL A 43 -25.74 -4.88 32.53
CA VAL A 43 -24.89 -6.06 32.65
C VAL A 43 -24.70 -6.56 31.23
N PRO A 44 -23.48 -6.64 30.69
CA PRO A 44 -23.25 -7.13 29.34
C PRO A 44 -23.82 -8.55 29.22
N HIS A 45 -24.94 -8.67 28.51
CA HIS A 45 -25.43 -9.97 28.09
C HIS A 45 -24.82 -10.24 26.74
N VAL A 46 -23.64 -10.87 26.73
CA VAL A 46 -23.09 -11.47 25.51
C VAL A 46 -24.10 -12.52 25.04
N PRO A 47 -24.79 -12.32 23.89
CA PRO A 47 -25.72 -13.31 23.40
C PRO A 47 -24.96 -14.61 23.17
N GLN A 48 -25.50 -15.73 23.63
CA GLN A 48 -24.96 -17.05 23.30
C GLN A 48 -24.98 -17.19 21.77
N VAL A 49 -23.81 -17.48 21.18
CA VAL A 49 -23.64 -17.68 19.73
C VAL A 49 -24.57 -18.81 19.28
N GLN A 50 -25.68 -18.45 18.62
CA GLN A 50 -26.51 -19.41 17.89
C GLN A 50 -25.95 -19.53 16.48
N ASP A 51 -26.05 -20.74 15.91
CA ASP A 51 -25.63 -21.03 14.54
C ASP A 51 -26.33 -20.08 13.56
N PRO A 52 -25.60 -19.22 12.83
CA PRO A 52 -26.18 -18.24 11.90
C PRO A 52 -27.07 -18.87 10.82
N GLU A 53 -26.88 -20.16 10.52
CA GLU A 53 -27.68 -20.89 9.52
C GLU A 53 -29.12 -21.20 9.96
N GLN A 54 -29.47 -20.98 11.24
CA GLN A 54 -30.81 -21.29 11.79
C GLN A 54 -31.64 -20.05 12.22
N LEU A 55 -31.14 -18.84 11.98
CA LEU A 55 -31.86 -17.61 12.32
C LEU A 55 -32.86 -17.22 11.22
N GLU A 56 -34.16 -17.29 11.51
CA GLU A 56 -35.18 -16.60 10.71
C GLU A 56 -34.98 -15.09 10.88
N TYR A 57 -34.68 -14.39 9.78
CA TYR A 57 -34.44 -12.96 9.80
C TYR A 57 -35.76 -12.20 10.03
N PRO A 58 -35.87 -11.37 11.08
CA PRO A 58 -37.04 -10.53 11.27
C PRO A 58 -37.16 -9.52 10.13
N GLU A 59 -38.38 -9.31 9.61
CA GLU A 59 -38.62 -8.28 8.61
C GLU A 59 -38.30 -6.87 9.15
N PRO A 60 -37.88 -5.93 8.28
CA PRO A 60 -37.65 -4.54 8.67
C PRO A 60 -38.93 -3.94 9.30
N VAL A 61 -38.76 -3.26 10.44
CA VAL A 61 -39.90 -2.63 11.13
C VAL A 61 -40.39 -1.44 10.31
N THR A 62 -41.69 -1.42 9.99
CA THR A 62 -42.34 -0.32 9.26
C THR A 62 -42.91 0.72 10.22
N LEU A 63 -43.18 1.93 9.71
CA LEU A 63 -43.81 2.99 10.51
C LEU A 63 -45.18 2.57 11.08
N GLU A 64 -45.93 1.73 10.36
CA GLU A 64 -47.25 1.24 10.77
C GLU A 64 -47.18 0.30 11.99
N GLN A 65 -46.03 -0.31 12.24
CA GLN A 65 -45.78 -1.21 13.35
C GLN A 65 -45.25 -0.49 14.60
N LEU A 66 -44.97 0.81 14.49
CA LEU A 66 -44.28 1.60 15.50
C LEU A 66 -45.26 2.49 16.27
N ASP A 67 -45.34 2.30 17.60
CA ASP A 67 -46.04 3.24 18.48
C ASP A 67 -45.10 4.37 18.92
N ILE A 68 -45.07 5.44 18.12
CA ILE A 68 -44.24 6.64 18.35
C ILE A 68 -44.48 7.24 19.74
N SER A 69 -45.67 7.06 20.33
CA SER A 69 -46.00 7.65 21.64
C SER A 69 -45.20 7.06 22.80
N THR A 70 -44.52 5.92 22.58
CA THR A 70 -43.66 5.28 23.57
C THR A 70 -42.26 5.91 23.68
N TYR A 71 -41.84 6.68 22.67
CA TYR A 71 -40.53 7.34 22.62
C TYR A 71 -40.64 8.74 23.19
N THR A 72 -40.34 8.89 24.49
CA THR A 72 -40.64 10.12 25.25
C THR A 72 -39.40 10.83 25.78
N GLN A 73 -38.25 10.16 25.82
CA GLN A 73 -37.01 10.70 26.36
C GLN A 73 -36.08 11.11 25.21
N GLU A 74 -35.79 12.40 25.08
CA GLU A 74 -34.81 12.88 24.10
C GLU A 74 -33.39 12.57 24.58
N ILE A 75 -32.57 11.94 23.74
CA ILE A 75 -31.17 11.66 24.05
C ILE A 75 -30.31 12.88 23.63
N PHE A 76 -30.42 13.24 22.36
CA PHE A 76 -29.78 14.41 21.76
C PHE A 76 -30.49 14.84 20.49
N THR A 77 -30.20 16.07 20.07
CA THR A 77 -30.66 16.69 18.84
C THR A 77 -29.47 16.93 17.92
N VAL A 78 -29.62 16.60 16.64
CA VAL A 78 -28.63 16.87 15.60
C VAL A 78 -29.18 17.92 14.62
N ASP A 79 -28.45 19.02 14.48
CA ASP A 79 -28.69 20.05 13.47
C ASP A 79 -27.84 19.77 12.23
N LEU A 80 -28.50 19.42 11.13
CA LEU A 80 -27.89 19.14 9.83
C LEU A 80 -28.01 20.38 8.93
N ILE A 81 -26.88 20.90 8.50
CA ILE A 81 -26.74 22.04 7.59
C ILE A 81 -26.31 21.50 6.24
N GLU A 82 -27.16 21.65 5.22
CA GLU A 82 -26.85 21.23 3.86
C GLU A 82 -25.76 22.12 3.27
N THR A 83 -24.71 21.50 2.75
CA THR A 83 -23.52 22.19 2.25
C THR A 83 -23.33 21.95 0.76
N LYS A 84 -23.50 20.70 0.31
CA LYS A 84 -23.35 20.31 -1.09
C LYS A 84 -24.38 19.24 -1.46
N LYS A 85 -24.86 19.30 -2.70
CA LYS A 85 -25.84 18.37 -3.24
C LYS A 85 -25.47 17.96 -4.66
N TYR A 86 -25.55 16.66 -4.91
CA TYR A 86 -25.46 16.05 -6.22
C TYR A 86 -26.77 15.35 -6.55
N THR A 87 -27.23 15.47 -7.79
CA THR A 87 -28.47 14.86 -8.27
C THR A 87 -28.18 14.05 -9.52
N VAL A 88 -28.70 12.82 -9.57
CA VAL A 88 -28.75 11.96 -10.75
C VAL A 88 -30.21 11.64 -11.05
N GLU A 89 -30.70 12.08 -12.20
CA GLU A 89 -32.11 11.89 -12.62
C GLU A 89 -32.26 10.62 -13.44
N GLY A 90 -32.52 9.50 -12.77
CA GLY A 90 -32.66 8.20 -13.39
C GLY A 90 -34.01 7.91 -14.07
N HIS A 91 -34.03 6.75 -14.72
CA HIS A 91 -35.20 6.19 -15.39
C HIS A 91 -36.17 5.52 -14.43
N THR A 92 -35.71 5.05 -13.28
CA THR A 92 -36.48 4.39 -12.22
C THR A 92 -36.70 5.30 -11.02
N CYS A 93 -35.68 6.07 -10.63
CA CYS A 93 -35.74 7.03 -9.53
C CYS A 93 -34.80 8.23 -9.73
N THR A 94 -35.06 9.32 -9.00
CA THR A 94 -34.10 10.42 -8.83
C THR A 94 -33.31 10.18 -7.56
N VAL A 95 -31.98 10.27 -7.63
CA VAL A 95 -31.09 10.15 -6.48
C VAL A 95 -30.48 11.49 -6.14
N ASP A 96 -30.64 11.91 -4.89
CA ASP A 96 -29.98 13.08 -4.31
C ASP A 96 -28.97 12.62 -3.25
N MET A 97 -27.68 12.90 -3.47
CA MET A 97 -26.63 12.75 -2.45
C MET A 97 -26.31 14.13 -1.87
N ILE A 98 -26.56 14.30 -0.57
CA ILE A 98 -26.48 15.59 0.13
C ILE A 98 -25.48 15.46 1.26
N TYR A 99 -24.46 16.31 1.26
CA TYR A 99 -23.47 16.41 2.33
C TYR A 99 -23.92 17.39 3.40
N PHE A 100 -23.49 17.15 4.64
CA PHE A 100 -23.89 17.92 5.80
C PHE A 100 -22.69 18.39 6.63
N GLU A 101 -22.78 19.62 7.11
CA GLU A 101 -22.13 20.06 8.35
C GLU A 101 -23.18 20.11 9.46
N GLY A 102 -22.77 20.31 10.71
CA GLY A 102 -23.74 20.36 11.78
C GLY A 102 -23.17 20.27 13.19
N SER A 103 -24.10 20.28 14.13
CA SER A 103 -23.81 20.12 15.56
C SER A 103 -24.80 19.17 16.21
N CYS A 104 -24.32 18.44 17.22
CA CYS A 104 -25.11 17.62 18.11
C CYS A 104 -25.16 18.29 19.49
N SER A 105 -26.35 18.37 20.07
CA SER A 105 -26.54 18.87 21.43
C SER A 105 -27.56 18.02 22.17
N GLY A 106 -27.24 17.61 23.39
CA GLY A 106 -28.12 16.77 24.19
C GLY A 106 -27.63 16.55 25.61
N GLU A 107 -28.46 15.86 26.39
CA GLU A 107 -28.15 15.52 27.78
C GLU A 107 -27.03 14.48 27.87
N TYR A 108 -26.94 13.58 26.88
CA TYR A 108 -25.99 12.45 26.91
C TYR A 108 -24.74 12.67 26.05
N PHE A 109 -24.84 13.49 25.00
CA PHE A 109 -23.73 13.73 24.07
C PHE A 109 -23.86 15.09 23.37
N ASN A 110 -22.74 15.78 23.22
CA ASN A 110 -22.63 17.06 22.53
C ASN A 110 -21.41 17.04 21.60
N GLY A 111 -21.51 17.60 20.40
CA GLY A 111 -20.40 17.56 19.46
C GLY A 111 -20.66 18.26 18.13
N GLU A 112 -19.74 18.08 17.19
CA GLU A 112 -19.83 18.64 15.84
C GLU A 112 -19.71 17.53 14.79
N LEU A 113 -20.37 17.73 13.66
CA LEU A 113 -20.34 16.79 12.55
C LEU A 113 -19.03 16.90 11.76
N ILE A 114 -18.53 15.76 11.29
CA ILE A 114 -17.39 15.71 10.38
C ILE A 114 -17.91 15.86 8.94
N TYR A 115 -17.68 17.03 8.34
CA TYR A 115 -18.28 17.49 7.07
C TYR A 115 -18.14 16.48 5.92
N LYS A 116 -16.93 15.93 5.71
CA LYS A 116 -16.65 15.05 4.56
C LYS A 116 -17.15 13.62 4.72
N ASP A 117 -17.57 13.26 5.92
CA ASP A 117 -18.03 11.91 6.22
C ASP A 117 -19.55 11.83 6.37
N SER A 118 -20.21 12.98 6.56
CA SER A 118 -21.63 13.04 6.84
C SER A 118 -22.42 13.35 5.57
N SER A 119 -23.25 12.41 5.13
CA SER A 119 -24.12 12.58 3.96
C SER A 119 -25.42 11.79 4.10
N THR A 120 -26.46 12.23 3.38
CA THR A 120 -27.62 11.38 3.11
C THR A 120 -27.74 11.09 1.62
N VAL A 121 -28.31 9.93 1.32
CA VAL A 121 -28.79 9.58 -0.01
C VAL A 121 -30.31 9.45 0.06
N VAL A 122 -30.99 10.28 -0.73
CA VAL A 122 -32.45 10.23 -0.92
C VAL A 122 -32.74 9.69 -2.31
N LYS A 123 -33.47 8.59 -2.40
CA LYS A 123 -33.98 8.02 -3.65
C LYS A 123 -35.47 8.26 -3.74
N SER A 124 -35.90 8.99 -4.77
CA SER A 124 -37.32 9.27 -5.05
C SER A 124 -37.75 8.46 -6.26
N PHE A 125 -38.44 7.34 -6.03
CA PHE A 125 -38.88 6.44 -7.10
C PHE A 125 -40.11 6.98 -7.83
N LYS A 126 -40.22 6.62 -9.12
CA LYS A 126 -41.33 7.08 -9.97
C LYS A 126 -42.71 6.55 -9.55
N ASP A 127 -42.76 5.48 -8.76
CA ASP A 127 -43.99 4.96 -8.17
C ASP A 127 -44.45 5.77 -6.93
N GLY A 128 -43.67 6.76 -6.52
CA GLY A 128 -43.94 7.63 -5.37
C GLY A 128 -43.32 7.16 -4.06
N SER A 129 -42.64 6.00 -4.03
CA SER A 129 -41.89 5.55 -2.86
C SER A 129 -40.58 6.35 -2.69
N VAL A 130 -40.13 6.47 -1.44
CA VAL A 130 -38.92 7.22 -1.06
C VAL A 130 -38.07 6.40 -0.11
N GLU A 131 -36.78 6.28 -0.40
CA GLU A 131 -35.77 5.78 0.52
C GLU A 131 -34.84 6.94 0.92
N ASP A 132 -34.56 7.10 2.21
CA ASP A 132 -33.62 8.11 2.74
C ASP A 132 -32.75 7.45 3.82
N ILE A 133 -31.43 7.41 3.59
CA ILE A 133 -30.45 6.83 4.52
C ILE A 133 -29.32 7.83 4.76
N ALA A 134 -29.30 8.41 5.96
CA ALA A 134 -28.23 9.30 6.40
C ALA A 134 -27.11 8.52 7.09
N ARG A 135 -25.87 8.91 6.84
CA ARG A 135 -24.69 8.55 7.65
C ARG A 135 -24.17 9.82 8.28
N ILE A 136 -24.14 9.86 9.61
CA ILE A 136 -23.78 11.04 10.38
C ILE A 136 -22.65 10.66 11.32
N TYR A 137 -21.56 11.42 11.25
CA TYR A 137 -20.40 11.23 12.10
C TYR A 137 -20.20 12.43 12.98
N ILE A 138 -20.17 12.21 14.28
CA ILE A 138 -20.14 13.27 15.29
C ILE A 138 -18.92 13.05 16.17
N LYS A 139 -18.06 14.07 16.27
CA LYS A 139 -16.97 14.12 17.26
C LYS A 139 -17.41 15.04 18.39
N GLY A 140 -17.31 14.57 19.63
CA GLY A 140 -17.90 15.28 20.75
C GLY A 140 -17.47 14.76 22.11
N THR A 141 -18.25 15.07 23.13
CA THR A 141 -18.07 14.61 24.49
C THR A 141 -19.39 14.12 25.09
N ASP A 142 -19.32 13.13 25.98
CA ASP A 142 -20.44 12.72 26.81
C ASP A 142 -20.76 13.76 27.91
N ASN A 143 -21.71 13.44 28.79
CA ASN A 143 -22.11 14.29 29.91
C ASN A 143 -21.07 14.41 31.05
N ASN A 144 -20.04 13.55 31.04
CA ASN A 144 -18.91 13.59 31.96
C ASN A 144 -17.69 14.29 31.35
N ASN A 145 -17.82 14.84 30.14
CA ASN A 145 -16.75 15.42 29.31
C ASN A 145 -15.71 14.42 28.80
N ASN A 146 -16.04 13.13 28.74
CA ASN A 146 -15.21 12.15 28.05
C ASN A 146 -15.33 12.37 26.54
N ALA A 147 -14.20 12.56 25.86
CA ALA A 147 -14.17 12.69 24.41
C ALA A 147 -14.54 11.36 23.75
N ALA A 148 -15.43 11.42 22.76
CA ALA A 148 -15.86 10.25 22.00
C ALA A 148 -16.35 10.63 20.61
N ARG A 149 -16.49 9.62 19.76
CA ARG A 149 -17.17 9.72 18.47
C ARG A 149 -18.41 8.85 18.45
N ILE A 150 -19.40 9.29 17.69
CA ILE A 150 -20.62 8.55 17.41
C ILE A 150 -20.81 8.48 15.89
N HIS A 151 -21.09 7.28 15.40
CA HIS A 151 -21.60 7.05 14.05
C HIS A 151 -23.09 6.73 14.11
N ILE A 152 -23.88 7.35 13.22
CA ILE A 152 -25.31 7.09 13.07
C ILE A 152 -25.60 6.72 11.62
N GLU A 153 -26.06 5.50 11.37
CA GLU A 153 -26.75 5.13 10.13
C GLU A 153 -28.26 5.25 10.37
N ASP A 154 -28.85 6.36 9.91
CA ASP A 154 -30.24 6.73 10.16
C ASP A 154 -31.14 6.40 8.96
N VAL A 155 -32.08 5.48 9.16
CA VAL A 155 -32.94 4.94 8.09
C VAL A 155 -34.34 5.52 8.20
N PHE A 156 -34.81 6.20 7.16
CA PHE A 156 -36.16 6.76 7.10
C PHE A 156 -37.24 5.68 7.00
N LEU A 157 -38.30 5.84 7.79
CA LEU A 157 -39.46 4.93 7.84
C LEU A 157 -40.73 5.50 7.20
N GLY A 158 -40.84 6.82 7.10
CA GLY A 158 -42.04 7.50 6.60
C GLY A 158 -42.33 8.81 7.34
N ASN A 159 -43.47 9.41 7.04
CA ASN A 159 -43.92 10.64 7.73
C ASN A 159 -45.03 10.32 8.73
N ASP A 160 -45.01 10.99 9.89
CA ASP A 160 -46.11 10.94 10.85
C ASP A 160 -47.36 11.72 10.37
N GLU A 161 -48.43 11.68 11.17
CA GLU A 161 -49.69 12.40 10.88
C GLU A 161 -49.51 13.93 10.71
N ASN A 162 -48.42 14.49 11.24
CA ASN A 162 -48.09 15.91 11.15
C ASN A 162 -47.14 16.23 9.99
N GLY A 163 -46.76 15.23 9.18
CA GLY A 163 -45.83 15.37 8.08
C GLY A 163 -44.35 15.49 8.50
N ARG A 164 -44.01 15.09 9.73
CA ARG A 164 -42.62 15.04 10.22
C ARG A 164 -42.01 13.70 9.82
N GLY A 165 -40.75 13.74 9.38
CA GLY A 165 -40.06 12.51 8.99
C GLY A 165 -39.69 11.69 10.22
N ILE A 166 -39.99 10.39 10.18
CA ILE A 166 -39.67 9.43 11.22
C ILE A 166 -38.59 8.50 10.68
N SER A 167 -37.52 8.32 11.46
CA SER A 167 -36.40 7.45 11.11
C SER A 167 -36.03 6.54 12.27
N ARG A 168 -35.22 5.51 11.98
CA ARG A 168 -34.72 4.55 12.96
C ARG A 168 -33.20 4.49 12.88
N PRO A 169 -32.48 5.08 13.84
CA PRO A 169 -31.02 5.10 13.83
C PRO A 169 -30.40 3.79 14.30
N ASN A 170 -29.29 3.44 13.67
CA ASN A 170 -28.28 2.54 14.19
C ASN A 170 -27.09 3.37 14.65
N ILE A 171 -26.86 3.38 15.96
CA ILE A 171 -25.86 4.21 16.61
C ILE A 171 -24.71 3.29 17.03
N ILE A 172 -23.48 3.68 16.74
CA ILE A 172 -22.25 3.03 17.23
C ILE A 172 -21.45 4.08 17.97
N ALA A 173 -21.02 3.77 19.18
CA ALA A 173 -20.35 4.71 20.07
C ALA A 173 -18.96 4.21 20.46
N GLU A 174 -17.99 5.12 20.51
CA GLU A 174 -16.58 4.78 20.77
C GLU A 174 -16.29 4.40 22.23
N ILE A 175 -17.03 4.95 23.19
CA ILE A 175 -16.74 4.79 24.63
C ILE A 175 -17.80 3.94 25.34
N GLU A 176 -17.36 3.20 26.37
CA GLU A 176 -18.18 2.28 27.17
C GLU A 176 -19.44 2.96 27.75
N GLU A 177 -19.32 4.22 28.19
CA GLU A 177 -20.39 5.02 28.78
C GLU A 177 -21.57 5.23 27.82
N LEU A 178 -21.34 5.11 26.52
CA LEU A 178 -22.33 5.33 25.46
C LEU A 178 -22.71 4.05 24.70
N VAL A 179 -22.11 2.89 25.01
CA VAL A 179 -22.40 1.60 24.35
C VAL A 179 -23.86 1.19 24.44
N TRP A 180 -24.56 1.61 25.49
CA TRP A 180 -25.99 1.34 25.62
C TRP A 180 -26.81 1.92 24.45
N LEU A 181 -26.30 2.94 23.74
CA LEU A 181 -26.92 3.50 22.53
C LEU A 181 -26.95 2.50 21.36
N GLU A 182 -26.05 1.51 21.33
CA GLU A 182 -25.98 0.51 20.26
C GLU A 182 -27.21 -0.40 20.25
N THR A 183 -27.71 -0.76 21.44
CA THR A 183 -28.92 -1.56 21.62
C THR A 183 -30.13 -0.75 22.11
N ALA A 184 -30.00 0.57 22.22
CA ALA A 184 -31.11 1.45 22.56
C ALA A 184 -32.18 1.42 21.46
N ASP A 185 -33.43 1.29 21.87
CA ASP A 185 -34.57 1.42 20.97
C ASP A 185 -34.92 2.91 20.81
N VAL A 186 -34.40 3.49 19.74
CA VAL A 186 -34.43 4.93 19.44
C VAL A 186 -35.11 5.19 18.10
N ILE A 187 -35.77 6.33 17.98
CA ILE A 187 -36.30 6.88 16.72
C ILE A 187 -35.76 8.30 16.50
N GLY A 188 -35.61 8.69 15.24
CA GLY A 188 -35.38 10.07 14.85
C GLY A 188 -36.68 10.75 14.44
N ILE A 189 -36.92 11.98 14.89
CA ILE A 189 -37.99 12.85 14.39
C ILE A 189 -37.34 14.05 13.71
N ALA A 190 -37.41 14.07 12.38
CA ALA A 190 -36.85 15.09 11.53
C ALA A 190 -37.83 16.25 11.28
N GLU A 191 -37.35 17.47 11.44
CA GLU A 191 -38.05 18.71 11.14
C GLU A 191 -37.20 19.60 10.23
N LYS A 192 -37.85 20.27 9.27
CA LYS A 192 -37.16 21.13 8.31
C LYS A 192 -36.71 22.43 8.98
N THR A 193 -35.47 22.84 8.75
CA THR A 193 -34.94 24.14 9.19
C THR A 193 -34.71 25.06 7.99
N GLU A 194 -34.29 26.31 8.22
CA GLU A 194 -33.97 27.25 7.14
C GLU A 194 -32.78 26.79 6.29
N LYS A 195 -31.82 26.06 6.89
CA LYS A 195 -30.55 25.67 6.27
C LYS A 195 -30.35 24.16 6.08
N GLY A 196 -31.36 23.34 6.39
CA GLY A 196 -31.29 21.89 6.28
C GLY A 196 -32.38 21.19 7.11
N LYS A 197 -31.97 20.29 8.00
CA LYS A 197 -32.87 19.47 8.84
C LYS A 197 -32.39 19.47 10.29
N ARG A 198 -33.32 19.35 11.24
CA ARG A 198 -33.04 19.05 12.64
C ARG A 198 -33.64 17.70 12.98
N VAL A 199 -32.86 16.81 13.56
CA VAL A 199 -33.33 15.47 13.96
C VAL A 199 -33.25 15.37 15.47
N ARG A 200 -34.39 15.16 16.12
CA ARG A 200 -34.44 14.79 17.55
C ARG A 200 -34.41 13.28 17.67
N TYR A 201 -33.48 12.73 18.44
CA TYR A 201 -33.41 11.30 18.71
C TYR A 201 -34.08 10.98 20.05
N LEU A 202 -35.18 10.22 20.02
CA LEU A 202 -35.98 9.86 21.18
C LEU A 202 -35.88 8.38 21.50
N TRP A 203 -35.71 8.07 22.78
CA TRP A 203 -35.56 6.74 23.34
C TRP A 203 -36.87 6.25 23.97
N SER A 204 -37.18 4.96 23.81
CA SER A 204 -38.34 4.31 24.44
C SER A 204 -38.11 3.88 25.89
N GLY A 205 -36.87 4.04 26.41
CA GLY A 205 -36.47 3.53 27.73
C GLY A 205 -36.04 2.06 27.71
N LYS A 206 -35.94 1.43 26.53
CA LYS A 206 -35.52 0.02 26.36
C LYS A 206 -34.19 -0.09 25.63
N ASN A 207 -33.38 -1.07 26.03
CA ASN A 207 -32.04 -1.35 25.49
C ASN A 207 -31.92 -2.77 24.93
N ASP A 208 -32.96 -3.22 24.23
CA ASP A 208 -33.11 -4.56 23.67
C ASP A 208 -33.17 -4.58 22.13
N LYS A 209 -32.84 -3.46 21.46
CA LYS A 209 -32.74 -3.40 20.00
C LYS A 209 -31.61 -4.33 19.55
N PRO A 210 -31.89 -5.33 18.69
CA PRO A 210 -30.84 -6.17 18.15
C PRO A 210 -29.95 -5.37 17.21
N TYR A 211 -28.70 -5.83 17.02
CA TYR A 211 -27.86 -5.32 15.94
C TYR A 211 -28.54 -5.52 14.59
N PRO A 212 -28.25 -4.65 13.61
CA PRO A 212 -28.71 -4.85 12.24
C PRO A 212 -28.29 -6.22 11.74
N VAL A 213 -29.27 -7.00 11.32
CA VAL A 213 -29.02 -8.29 10.68
C VAL A 213 -28.24 -8.03 9.39
N VAL A 214 -27.08 -8.67 9.26
CA VAL A 214 -26.31 -8.70 8.02
C VAL A 214 -26.59 -10.04 7.33
N PRO A 215 -27.46 -10.08 6.29
CA PRO A 215 -27.66 -11.30 5.54
C PRO A 215 -26.36 -11.64 4.80
N LYS A 216 -25.95 -12.92 4.85
CA LYS A 216 -24.90 -13.41 3.96
C LYS A 216 -25.35 -13.18 2.51
N VAL A 217 -24.51 -12.53 1.72
CA VAL A 217 -24.74 -12.46 0.27
C VAL A 217 -24.72 -13.90 -0.26
N PRO A 218 -25.78 -14.39 -0.94
CA PRO A 218 -25.78 -15.73 -1.49
C PRO A 218 -24.58 -15.93 -2.40
N LYS A 219 -23.87 -17.05 -2.26
CA LYS A 219 -22.73 -17.36 -3.14
C LYS A 219 -23.17 -17.23 -4.60
N ILE A 220 -22.54 -16.31 -5.30
CA ILE A 220 -22.94 -15.96 -6.66
C ILE A 220 -22.55 -17.07 -7.62
N ASP A 221 -23.47 -17.40 -8.50
CA ASP A 221 -23.26 -18.33 -9.60
C ASP A 221 -22.48 -17.59 -10.69
N ALA A 222 -21.16 -17.57 -10.57
CA ALA A 222 -20.25 -16.82 -11.44
C ALA A 222 -20.45 -17.16 -12.93
N GLU A 223 -20.97 -18.35 -13.26
CA GLU A 223 -21.32 -18.76 -14.61
C GLU A 223 -22.44 -17.90 -15.25
N LYS A 224 -23.20 -17.12 -14.46
CA LYS A 224 -24.29 -16.27 -14.95
C LYS A 224 -23.89 -14.83 -15.26
N PHE A 225 -22.91 -14.27 -14.55
CA PHE A 225 -22.53 -12.85 -14.63
C PHE A 225 -21.25 -12.69 -15.44
N THR A 226 -21.33 -13.01 -16.74
CA THR A 226 -20.15 -13.09 -17.62
C THR A 226 -19.81 -11.79 -18.32
N ASN A 227 -20.69 -10.78 -18.31
CA ASN A 227 -20.51 -9.54 -19.05
C ASN A 227 -20.09 -8.39 -18.13
N LYS A 228 -18.79 -8.04 -18.11
CA LYS A 228 -18.29 -6.84 -17.44
C LYS A 228 -18.62 -5.60 -18.26
N PHE A 229 -19.27 -4.62 -17.67
CA PHE A 229 -19.69 -3.40 -18.39
C PHE A 229 -19.17 -2.11 -17.78
N LEU A 230 -18.60 -2.15 -16.57
CA LEU A 230 -18.05 -0.97 -15.90
C LEU A 230 -16.92 -1.36 -14.96
N THR A 231 -15.81 -0.64 -15.05
CA THR A 231 -14.65 -0.77 -14.14
C THR A 231 -14.43 0.57 -13.46
N ILE A 232 -14.40 0.58 -12.14
CA ILE A 232 -14.12 1.77 -11.34
C ILE A 232 -12.72 1.65 -10.75
N ASP A 233 -11.83 2.54 -11.18
CA ASP A 233 -10.54 2.78 -10.52
C ASP A 233 -10.80 3.54 -9.22
N VAL A 234 -10.32 3.00 -8.10
CA VAL A 234 -10.41 3.63 -6.79
C VAL A 234 -9.02 4.16 -6.43
N SER A 235 -8.96 5.42 -6.00
CA SER A 235 -7.77 6.01 -5.43
C SER A 235 -8.07 6.39 -3.99
N ILE A 236 -7.26 5.89 -3.05
CA ILE A 236 -7.34 6.24 -1.64
C ILE A 236 -6.33 7.36 -1.40
N PRO A 237 -6.72 8.64 -1.44
CA PRO A 237 -5.81 9.71 -1.05
C PRO A 237 -5.44 9.49 0.42
N GLY A 238 -4.17 9.70 0.78
CA GLY A 238 -3.51 9.23 2.02
C GLY A 238 -4.07 9.66 3.39
N LEU A 239 -5.32 10.10 3.45
CA LEU A 239 -6.11 10.42 4.65
C LEU A 239 -7.41 9.58 4.74
N GLY A 240 -7.54 8.49 3.98
CA GLY A 240 -8.80 7.78 3.78
C GLY A 240 -9.33 6.97 4.98
N PHE A 241 -8.51 6.58 5.95
CA PHE A 241 -8.94 5.60 6.96
C PHE A 241 -9.28 6.23 8.31
N GLU A 242 -10.56 6.13 8.72
CA GLU A 242 -10.99 6.45 10.08
C GLU A 242 -11.64 5.24 10.76
N TYR A 243 -11.20 4.94 11.98
CA TYR A 243 -11.74 3.87 12.80
C TYR A 243 -12.59 4.44 13.94
N LEU A 244 -13.85 4.01 14.02
CA LEU A 244 -14.67 4.11 15.22
C LEU A 244 -14.90 2.68 15.72
N VAL A 245 -14.14 2.30 16.75
CA VAL A 245 -14.25 0.98 17.39
C VAL A 245 -14.94 1.17 18.73
N GLY A 246 -16.20 0.77 18.80
CA GLY A 246 -16.91 0.66 20.06
C GLY A 246 -16.59 -0.67 20.76
N PRO A 247 -16.85 -0.77 22.08
CA PRO A 247 -16.65 -2.00 22.85
C PRO A 247 -17.40 -3.24 22.32
N ALA A 248 -18.50 -3.07 21.60
CA ALA A 248 -19.26 -4.17 21.03
C ALA A 248 -19.35 -4.11 19.49
N ALA A 249 -19.65 -2.96 18.89
CA ALA A 249 -19.68 -2.81 17.43
C ALA A 249 -18.65 -1.78 16.91
N GLY A 250 -18.31 -1.86 15.63
CA GLY A 250 -17.38 -0.94 14.98
C GLY A 250 -17.90 -0.41 13.64
N ALA A 251 -17.51 0.82 13.30
CA ALA A 251 -17.66 1.42 11.99
C ALA A 251 -16.29 1.89 11.48
N LEU A 252 -15.80 1.23 10.43
CA LEU A 252 -14.65 1.67 9.65
C LEU A 252 -15.11 2.59 8.53
N LYS A 253 -14.35 3.65 8.28
CA LYS A 253 -14.49 4.47 7.08
C LYS A 253 -13.22 4.38 6.25
N LEU A 254 -13.42 4.17 4.96
CA LEU A 254 -12.42 4.28 3.94
C LEU A 254 -12.87 5.32 2.92
N GLY A 255 -12.34 6.52 3.02
CA GLY A 255 -12.59 7.56 2.06
C GLY A 255 -11.72 7.44 0.82
N PHE A 256 -12.31 7.69 -0.33
CA PHE A 256 -11.71 7.45 -1.63
C PHE A 256 -12.19 8.47 -2.67
N THR A 257 -11.41 8.60 -3.72
CA THR A 257 -11.81 9.17 -5.01
C THR A 257 -11.87 8.05 -6.03
N CYS A 258 -12.56 8.25 -7.13
CA CYS A 258 -12.63 7.23 -8.16
C CYS A 258 -12.60 7.81 -9.57
N SER A 259 -12.31 6.98 -10.55
CA SER A 259 -12.43 7.28 -11.96
C SER A 259 -12.83 6.02 -12.72
N THR A 260 -13.28 6.19 -13.96
CA THR A 260 -13.54 5.09 -14.88
C THR A 260 -13.07 5.53 -16.26
N ASN A 261 -12.48 4.60 -16.98
CA ASN A 261 -12.03 4.83 -18.35
C ASN A 261 -12.35 3.60 -19.21
N THR A 262 -13.60 3.13 -19.16
CA THR A 262 -14.05 2.05 -20.04
C THR A 262 -14.38 2.59 -21.43
N THR A 263 -14.62 1.68 -22.37
CA THR A 263 -15.03 2.03 -23.74
C THR A 263 -16.37 2.76 -23.72
N GLU A 264 -17.29 2.33 -22.87
CA GLU A 264 -18.68 2.75 -22.80
C GLU A 264 -18.90 4.00 -21.93
N PHE A 265 -18.02 4.23 -20.94
CA PHE A 265 -18.11 5.40 -20.04
C PHE A 265 -16.75 5.82 -19.49
N LYS A 266 -16.45 7.11 -19.67
CA LYS A 266 -15.24 7.76 -19.14
C LYS A 266 -15.63 8.88 -18.20
N GLY A 267 -15.20 8.81 -16.95
CA GLY A 267 -15.63 9.76 -15.93
C GLY A 267 -14.72 9.78 -14.71
N VAL A 268 -14.92 10.82 -13.89
CA VAL A 268 -14.22 11.00 -12.63
C VAL A 268 -15.26 11.16 -11.53
N GLY A 269 -14.94 10.64 -10.35
CA GLY A 269 -15.71 10.82 -9.14
C GLY A 269 -16.01 12.30 -8.91
N ALA A 270 -17.28 12.61 -8.67
CA ALA A 270 -17.75 13.98 -8.54
C ALA A 270 -17.20 14.67 -7.27
N ASP A 271 -16.77 13.90 -6.27
CA ASP A 271 -16.23 14.36 -4.99
C ASP A 271 -15.34 13.29 -4.33
N TYR A 272 -14.97 13.54 -3.08
CA TYR A 272 -14.52 12.54 -2.12
C TYR A 272 -15.71 11.73 -1.59
N PHE A 273 -15.58 10.41 -1.59
CA PHE A 273 -16.61 9.46 -1.16
C PHE A 273 -16.12 8.64 0.02
N VAL A 274 -17.04 7.93 0.69
CA VAL A 274 -16.72 7.09 1.83
C VAL A 274 -17.31 5.70 1.64
N ASP A 275 -16.45 4.68 1.74
CA ASP A 275 -16.83 3.30 2.01
C ASP A 275 -16.95 3.12 3.53
N THR A 276 -18.12 2.67 3.98
CA THR A 276 -18.38 2.41 5.40
C THR A 276 -18.48 0.91 5.62
N ARG A 277 -17.66 0.39 6.54
CA ARG A 277 -17.67 -1.02 6.91
C ARG A 277 -18.11 -1.20 8.35
N TYR A 278 -19.03 -2.11 8.59
CA TYR A 278 -19.62 -2.36 9.89
C TYR A 278 -19.20 -3.71 10.41
N ASN A 279 -18.69 -3.73 11.64
CA ASN A 279 -18.37 -4.93 12.39
C ASN A 279 -19.40 -5.10 13.51
N TYR A 280 -20.40 -5.96 13.29
CA TYR A 280 -21.39 -6.30 14.31
C TYR A 280 -21.05 -7.65 14.94
N PRO A 281 -21.20 -7.81 16.27
CA PRO A 281 -20.96 -9.10 16.94
C PRO A 281 -21.74 -10.25 16.31
N GLY A 282 -21.02 -11.29 15.88
CA GLY A 282 -21.61 -12.51 15.32
C GLY A 282 -22.08 -12.44 13.87
N TYR A 283 -21.78 -11.35 13.15
CA TYR A 283 -22.12 -11.18 11.74
C TYR A 283 -20.85 -10.99 10.87
N PRO A 284 -20.88 -11.36 9.57
CA PRO A 284 -19.88 -10.93 8.60
C PRO A 284 -19.77 -9.40 8.55
N GLN A 285 -18.60 -8.89 8.16
CA GLN A 285 -18.42 -7.45 8.00
C GLN A 285 -19.32 -6.95 6.86
N LYS A 286 -20.18 -5.97 7.14
CA LYS A 286 -21.04 -5.33 6.13
C LYS A 286 -20.27 -4.18 5.49
N ILE A 287 -20.16 -4.16 4.16
CA ILE A 287 -19.46 -3.12 3.40
C ILE A 287 -20.48 -2.28 2.62
N SER A 288 -20.26 -0.96 2.55
CA SER A 288 -21.17 -0.08 1.81
C SER A 288 -20.52 1.22 1.38
N ALA A 289 -20.25 1.33 0.08
CA ALA A 289 -19.76 2.54 -0.57
C ALA A 289 -20.87 3.26 -1.35
N ARG A 290 -20.88 4.59 -1.34
CA ARG A 290 -21.81 5.42 -2.12
C ARG A 290 -21.05 6.51 -2.86
N TYR A 291 -21.20 6.58 -4.18
CA TYR A 291 -20.45 7.52 -5.00
C TYR A 291 -21.16 7.92 -6.27
N ILE A 292 -20.77 9.07 -6.82
CA ILE A 292 -21.27 9.60 -8.09
C ILE A 292 -20.09 9.84 -9.01
N ILE A 293 -20.21 9.42 -10.26
CA ILE A 293 -19.20 9.62 -11.29
C ILE A 293 -19.80 10.50 -12.38
N GLU A 294 -19.11 11.58 -12.73
CA GLU A 294 -19.50 12.48 -13.81
C GLU A 294 -18.53 12.30 -14.99
N GLY A 295 -19.07 12.19 -16.20
CA GLY A 295 -18.27 11.85 -17.36
C GLY A 295 -19.03 11.95 -18.67
N VAL A 296 -18.56 11.19 -19.66
CA VAL A 296 -19.18 11.06 -20.97
C VAL A 296 -19.29 9.59 -21.37
N ASP A 297 -20.34 9.25 -22.12
CA ASP A 297 -20.46 7.95 -22.77
C ASP A 297 -19.53 7.82 -24.00
N ASP A 298 -19.55 6.66 -24.65
CA ASP A 298 -18.83 6.33 -25.89
C ASP A 298 -19.20 7.22 -27.10
N GLU A 299 -20.34 7.90 -27.05
CA GLU A 299 -20.79 8.86 -28.07
C GLU A 299 -20.41 10.31 -27.72
N GLY A 300 -19.80 10.53 -26.55
CA GLY A 300 -19.41 11.84 -26.03
C GLY A 300 -20.54 12.62 -25.37
N ASN A 301 -21.68 11.99 -25.07
CA ASN A 301 -22.78 12.64 -24.35
C ASN A 301 -22.45 12.72 -22.86
N PRO A 302 -22.71 13.85 -22.18
CA PRO A 302 -22.56 13.96 -20.74
C PRO A 302 -23.42 12.93 -20.00
N MET A 303 -22.85 12.31 -18.98
CA MET A 303 -23.47 11.24 -18.21
C MET A 303 -23.04 11.29 -16.75
N LYS A 304 -23.98 11.05 -15.84
CA LYS A 304 -23.74 10.85 -14.41
C LYS A 304 -24.23 9.49 -13.97
N ILE A 305 -23.43 8.81 -13.17
CA ILE A 305 -23.79 7.52 -12.56
C ILE A 305 -23.72 7.66 -11.05
N PHE A 306 -24.82 7.34 -10.37
CA PHE A 306 -24.82 7.05 -8.94
C PHE A 306 -24.63 5.55 -8.72
N VAL A 307 -23.75 5.18 -7.80
CA VAL A 307 -23.53 3.81 -7.36
C VAL A 307 -23.65 3.74 -5.85
N GLU A 308 -24.55 2.89 -5.36
CA GLU A 308 -24.56 2.41 -3.98
C GLU A 308 -24.13 0.94 -3.99
N ASN A 309 -22.88 0.67 -3.62
CA ASN A 309 -22.31 -0.66 -3.63
C ASN A 309 -22.35 -1.28 -2.24
N LYS A 310 -23.19 -2.30 -2.02
CA LYS A 310 -23.37 -2.98 -0.74
C LYS A 310 -22.85 -4.41 -0.82
N GLY A 311 -22.14 -4.89 0.20
CA GLY A 311 -21.61 -6.25 0.22
C GLY A 311 -21.31 -6.77 1.61
N THR A 312 -20.74 -7.97 1.65
CA THR A 312 -20.24 -8.61 2.88
C THR A 312 -18.84 -9.14 2.67
N ASP A 313 -18.01 -9.07 3.71
CA ASP A 313 -16.72 -9.76 3.81
C ASP A 313 -16.83 -10.83 4.90
N ASP A 314 -16.75 -12.10 4.46
CA ASP A 314 -16.95 -13.28 5.32
C ASP A 314 -15.83 -13.47 6.37
N TYR A 315 -14.63 -12.92 6.12
CA TYR A 315 -13.47 -13.12 6.99
C TYR A 315 -12.81 -11.82 7.44
N GLY A 316 -13.24 -10.67 6.93
CA GLY A 316 -12.60 -9.37 7.20
C GLY A 316 -11.18 -9.29 6.63
N ASP A 317 -10.81 -10.21 5.74
CA ASP A 317 -9.49 -10.33 5.12
C ASP A 317 -9.44 -9.66 3.73
N ASN A 318 -10.56 -9.06 3.31
CA ASN A 318 -10.83 -8.53 1.97
C ASN A 318 -10.77 -9.55 0.84
N ARG A 319 -10.41 -10.81 1.04
CA ARG A 319 -10.17 -11.74 -0.08
C ARG A 319 -11.45 -12.25 -0.74
N ASN A 320 -12.60 -12.05 -0.11
CA ASN A 320 -13.89 -12.61 -0.52
C ASN A 320 -15.05 -11.60 -0.54
N VAL A 321 -14.79 -10.30 -0.72
CA VAL A 321 -15.89 -9.32 -0.79
C VAL A 321 -16.74 -9.55 -2.05
N GLN A 322 -18.04 -9.78 -1.83
CA GLN A 322 -19.03 -9.82 -2.89
C GLN A 322 -20.02 -8.69 -2.70
N THR A 323 -20.30 -7.95 -3.77
CA THR A 323 -21.18 -6.77 -3.71
C THR A 323 -22.35 -6.86 -4.67
N VAL A 324 -23.48 -6.26 -4.28
CA VAL A 324 -24.70 -6.11 -5.07
C VAL A 324 -24.95 -4.61 -5.25
N PRO A 325 -24.46 -4.02 -6.35
CA PRO A 325 -24.57 -2.59 -6.57
C PRO A 325 -25.99 -2.19 -6.98
N PHE A 326 -26.41 -1.03 -6.50
CA PHE A 326 -27.56 -0.29 -7.00
C PHE A 326 -27.06 0.89 -7.83
N ILE A 327 -27.38 0.90 -9.12
CA ILE A 327 -26.83 1.85 -10.10
C ILE A 327 -27.96 2.68 -10.71
N ILE A 328 -27.79 4.00 -10.75
CA ILE A 328 -28.72 4.94 -11.38
C ILE A 328 -27.97 5.86 -12.34
N THR A 329 -28.54 6.17 -13.50
CA THR A 329 -27.89 6.99 -14.53
C THR A 329 -28.87 7.95 -15.20
N ASP A 330 -28.41 9.16 -15.48
CA ASP A 330 -29.19 10.15 -16.24
C ASP A 330 -29.13 9.93 -17.77
N ASN A 331 -28.32 8.98 -18.24
CA ASN A 331 -28.17 8.68 -19.66
C ASN A 331 -29.18 7.62 -20.14
N PRO A 332 -30.09 7.95 -21.09
CA PRO A 332 -31.08 7.01 -21.62
C PRO A 332 -30.51 5.76 -22.28
N LYS A 333 -29.30 5.82 -22.86
CA LYS A 333 -28.64 4.67 -23.48
C LYS A 333 -28.31 3.58 -22.45
N TRP A 334 -28.06 3.99 -21.20
CA TRP A 334 -27.69 3.11 -20.10
C TRP A 334 -28.84 2.80 -19.14
N ALA A 335 -30.08 3.25 -19.44
CA ALA A 335 -31.25 3.05 -18.59
C ALA A 335 -31.52 1.57 -18.21
N TRP A 336 -30.99 0.62 -18.99
CA TRP A 336 -31.09 -0.81 -18.71
C TRP A 336 -30.38 -1.21 -17.41
N VAL A 337 -29.26 -0.55 -17.06
CA VAL A 337 -28.46 -0.89 -15.86
C VAL A 337 -29.24 -0.70 -14.57
N GLU A 338 -30.18 0.24 -14.54
CA GLU A 338 -31.00 0.53 -13.36
C GLU A 338 -31.92 -0.62 -12.94
N THR A 339 -32.16 -1.56 -13.85
CA THR A 339 -33.04 -2.72 -13.64
C THR A 339 -32.36 -4.06 -13.88
N ALA A 340 -31.11 -4.04 -14.37
CA ALA A 340 -30.38 -5.26 -14.67
C ALA A 340 -29.92 -5.96 -13.39
N PRO A 341 -29.82 -7.30 -13.40
CA PRO A 341 -29.06 -8.02 -12.38
C PRO A 341 -27.59 -7.60 -12.50
N VAL A 342 -27.08 -6.92 -11.49
CA VAL A 342 -25.68 -6.49 -11.43
C VAL A 342 -24.99 -7.10 -10.22
N HIS A 343 -23.73 -7.48 -10.40
CA HIS A 343 -22.83 -7.92 -9.35
C HIS A 343 -21.54 -7.09 -9.39
N GLY A 344 -20.96 -6.78 -8.23
CA GLY A 344 -19.64 -6.16 -8.14
C GLY A 344 -18.60 -7.06 -7.46
N THR A 345 -17.42 -7.15 -8.06
CA THR A 345 -16.21 -7.75 -7.47
C THR A 345 -15.16 -6.66 -7.25
N HIS A 346 -14.21 -6.87 -6.34
CA HIS A 346 -13.10 -5.94 -6.10
C HIS A 346 -11.75 -6.63 -6.34
N SER A 347 -10.74 -5.83 -6.65
CA SER A 347 -9.34 -6.24 -6.69
C SER A 347 -8.56 -5.48 -5.62
N ASP A 348 -8.11 -6.20 -4.58
CA ASP A 348 -7.30 -5.63 -3.50
C ASP A 348 -5.90 -5.19 -3.98
N VAL A 349 -5.42 -5.77 -5.09
CA VAL A 349 -4.10 -5.45 -5.66
C VAL A 349 -4.16 -4.19 -6.53
N ALA A 350 -5.25 -3.98 -7.27
CA ALA A 350 -5.37 -2.88 -8.22
C ALA A 350 -6.19 -1.68 -7.71
N LEU A 351 -6.81 -1.79 -6.52
CA LEU A 351 -7.83 -0.84 -6.03
C LEU A 351 -8.90 -0.59 -7.10
N GLN A 352 -9.51 -1.65 -7.62
CA GLN A 352 -10.56 -1.57 -8.64
C GLN A 352 -11.85 -2.26 -8.20
N ILE A 353 -12.98 -1.77 -8.71
CA ILE A 353 -14.29 -2.41 -8.58
C ILE A 353 -14.79 -2.73 -9.99
N PHE A 354 -15.11 -4.00 -10.25
CA PHE A 354 -15.66 -4.47 -11.51
C PHE A 354 -17.15 -4.73 -11.37
N PHE A 355 -17.94 -4.25 -12.33
CA PHE A 355 -19.37 -4.50 -12.39
C PHE A 355 -19.76 -5.40 -13.56
N TRP A 356 -20.49 -6.45 -13.21
CA TRP A 356 -20.86 -7.56 -14.07
C TRP A 356 -22.38 -7.64 -14.20
N THR A 357 -22.86 -7.99 -15.38
CA THR A 357 -24.27 -8.28 -15.67
C THR A 357 -24.38 -9.60 -16.42
N VAL A 358 -25.62 -10.09 -16.57
CA VAL A 358 -25.94 -11.23 -17.43
C VAL A 358 -25.88 -10.85 -18.91
N GLU A 359 -25.55 -11.79 -19.79
CA GLU A 359 -25.57 -11.57 -21.25
C GLU A 359 -26.95 -11.08 -21.75
N GLY A 360 -26.93 -10.08 -22.64
CA GLY A 360 -28.13 -9.54 -23.28
C GLY A 360 -29.02 -8.67 -22.39
N ALA A 361 -28.56 -8.26 -21.20
CA ALA A 361 -29.31 -7.36 -20.32
C ALA A 361 -29.65 -6.01 -20.97
N ASP A 362 -28.75 -5.50 -21.81
CA ASP A 362 -28.90 -4.30 -22.64
C ASP A 362 -29.99 -4.44 -23.74
N GLN A 363 -30.24 -5.66 -24.21
CA GLN A 363 -31.21 -5.95 -25.28
C GLN A 363 -32.65 -6.09 -24.77
N GLN A 364 -32.86 -6.35 -23.47
CA GLN A 364 -34.20 -6.60 -22.91
C GLN A 364 -35.09 -5.34 -22.87
N GLN A 365 -34.53 -4.13 -22.77
CA GLN A 365 -35.31 -2.88 -22.84
C GLN A 365 -35.77 -2.52 -24.26
N GLN A 366 -35.01 -2.91 -25.30
CA GLN A 366 -35.41 -2.63 -26.70
C GLN A 366 -36.65 -3.43 -27.13
N GLN A 367 -36.94 -4.56 -26.50
CA GLN A 367 -38.15 -5.35 -26.76
C GLN A 367 -39.40 -4.84 -26.01
N GLN A 368 -39.23 -4.18 -24.85
CA GLN A 368 -40.37 -3.60 -24.10
C GLN A 368 -40.85 -2.26 -24.69
N GLN A 369 -39.99 -1.51 -25.40
CA GLN A 369 -40.39 -0.31 -26.13
C GLN A 369 -41.07 -0.62 -27.49
N GLN A 370 -41.14 -1.89 -27.91
CA GLN A 370 -41.80 -2.33 -29.15
C GLN A 370 -43.14 -3.05 -28.92
N GLN A 371 -43.84 -2.79 -27.81
CA GLN A 371 -45.21 -3.27 -27.64
C GLN A 371 -46.22 -2.24 -28.20
N PRO A 372 -47.02 -2.59 -29.23
CA PRO A 372 -47.82 -1.62 -29.98
C PRO A 372 -49.12 -1.24 -29.25
N GLU A 373 -49.49 0.04 -29.32
CA GLU A 373 -50.87 0.48 -29.11
C GLU A 373 -51.83 -0.29 -30.04
N LEU A 374 -52.98 -0.72 -29.51
CA LEU A 374 -53.99 -1.52 -30.22
C LEU A 374 -54.69 -0.75 -31.38
N PRO A 375 -55.30 -1.47 -32.35
CA PRO A 375 -55.35 -1.07 -33.76
C PRO A 375 -56.71 -0.54 -34.25
N GLU A 376 -56.71 0.15 -35.39
CA GLU A 376 -57.87 0.24 -36.30
C GLU A 376 -57.48 -0.18 -37.75
N PRO A 377 -58.44 -0.66 -38.56
CA PRO A 377 -58.24 -1.83 -39.45
C PRO A 377 -57.91 -1.54 -40.93
N GLN A 378 -57.31 -2.55 -41.56
CA GLN A 378 -56.81 -2.71 -42.95
C GLN A 378 -57.90 -2.63 -44.06
N PRO A 379 -57.69 -3.05 -45.33
CA PRO A 379 -56.50 -3.15 -46.23
C PRO A 379 -56.79 -2.60 -47.65
N THR A 380 -55.78 -2.43 -48.53
CA THR A 380 -55.94 -2.85 -49.97
C THR A 380 -54.61 -2.99 -50.74
N GLU A 381 -54.40 -4.22 -51.22
CA GLU A 381 -53.84 -4.63 -52.53
C GLU A 381 -52.38 -4.32 -52.97
N VAL A 382 -51.63 -5.42 -53.05
CA VAL A 382 -50.48 -5.78 -53.94
C VAL A 382 -50.88 -5.51 -55.42
N PRO A 383 -50.01 -5.13 -56.42
CA PRO A 383 -48.81 -5.91 -56.81
C PRO A 383 -47.63 -5.27 -57.62
N VAL A 384 -46.46 -5.94 -57.54
CA VAL A 384 -45.47 -6.30 -58.62
C VAL A 384 -44.50 -5.24 -59.24
N VAL A 385 -43.16 -5.45 -59.01
CA VAL A 385 -41.94 -5.56 -59.91
C VAL A 385 -41.77 -4.55 -61.09
N PRO A 386 -40.56 -4.11 -61.62
CA PRO A 386 -39.16 -4.67 -61.60
C PRO A 386 -37.93 -3.70 -61.49
N GLU A 387 -36.74 -4.34 -61.45
CA GLU A 387 -35.40 -4.02 -62.04
C GLU A 387 -34.54 -2.80 -61.62
N GLN A 388 -33.30 -3.12 -61.21
CA GLN A 388 -31.94 -2.56 -61.47
C GLN A 388 -31.77 -1.11 -62.02
N PRO A 389 -30.68 -0.37 -61.66
CA PRO A 389 -29.29 -0.76 -61.99
C PRO A 389 -28.14 -0.28 -61.05
N GLN A 390 -26.95 -0.86 -61.27
CA GLN A 390 -25.64 -0.37 -60.78
C GLN A 390 -25.26 1.00 -61.39
N PRO A 391 -24.39 1.75 -60.68
CA PRO A 391 -23.20 2.35 -61.31
C PRO A 391 -21.97 2.35 -60.33
N THR A 392 -20.69 2.57 -60.66
CA THR A 392 -19.80 2.55 -61.84
C THR A 392 -18.38 2.78 -61.25
N GLU A 393 -17.36 2.06 -61.71
CA GLU A 393 -15.93 2.25 -61.36
C GLU A 393 -15.31 3.49 -62.02
N VAL A 394 -14.30 4.13 -61.37
CA VAL A 394 -13.05 4.69 -61.99
C VAL A 394 -12.03 5.06 -60.86
N PRO A 395 -10.70 5.22 -61.08
CA PRO A 395 -9.67 4.20 -61.34
C PRO A 395 -8.47 4.22 -60.35
N ALA A 396 -7.64 3.18 -60.42
CA ALA A 396 -6.37 3.01 -59.72
C ALA A 396 -5.17 3.77 -60.35
N VAL A 397 -4.19 4.10 -59.51
CA VAL A 397 -2.79 4.41 -59.86
C VAL A 397 -1.90 3.45 -59.04
N PRO A 398 -0.82 2.87 -59.61
CA PRO A 398 -0.12 1.75 -58.98
C PRO A 398 1.18 2.19 -58.30
N GLU A 399 1.39 1.77 -57.06
CA GLU A 399 2.72 1.49 -56.51
C GLU A 399 2.65 0.11 -55.85
N GLN A 400 3.47 -0.82 -56.34
CA GLN A 400 3.66 -2.12 -55.71
C GLN A 400 4.57 -1.97 -54.49
N PRO A 401 4.16 -2.39 -53.28
CA PRO A 401 5.11 -2.82 -52.27
C PRO A 401 5.56 -4.25 -52.59
N GLN A 402 6.85 -4.49 -52.40
CA GLN A 402 7.51 -5.78 -52.55
C GLN A 402 6.81 -6.87 -51.70
N GLN A 403 6.82 -8.12 -52.19
CA GLN A 403 6.24 -9.27 -51.52
C GLN A 403 6.80 -9.45 -50.09
N PRO A 404 5.96 -9.55 -49.04
CA PRO A 404 6.43 -9.89 -47.71
C PRO A 404 6.98 -11.34 -47.68
N GLN A 405 8.13 -11.53 -47.04
CA GLN A 405 8.71 -12.84 -46.76
C GLN A 405 7.70 -13.72 -46.00
N GLN A 406 7.64 -15.00 -46.34
CA GLN A 406 6.78 -16.00 -45.71
C GLN A 406 7.01 -16.05 -44.19
N SER A 407 5.94 -15.86 -43.42
CA SER A 407 5.91 -16.10 -41.98
C SER A 407 6.30 -17.55 -41.65
N LYS A 408 7.01 -17.76 -40.54
CA LYS A 408 7.43 -19.08 -40.07
C LYS A 408 6.18 -19.90 -39.72
N GLN A 409 5.89 -20.92 -40.52
CA GLN A 409 4.76 -21.84 -40.26
C GLN A 409 5.09 -22.76 -39.08
N VAL A 410 4.18 -22.84 -38.12
CA VAL A 410 4.29 -23.67 -36.91
C VAL A 410 3.31 -24.84 -36.99
N ASP A 411 3.80 -26.05 -36.80
CA ASP A 411 2.96 -27.25 -36.71
C ASP A 411 2.33 -27.36 -35.31
N THR A 412 1.01 -27.17 -35.25
CA THR A 412 0.22 -27.23 -34.02
C THR A 412 -0.45 -28.59 -33.80
N SER A 413 -0.32 -29.54 -34.75
CA SER A 413 -1.09 -30.80 -34.76
C SER A 413 -0.85 -31.73 -33.56
N LYS A 414 0.29 -31.57 -32.88
CA LYS A 414 0.66 -32.32 -31.68
C LYS A 414 0.13 -31.72 -30.37
N TYR A 415 -0.42 -30.51 -30.38
CA TYR A 415 -0.95 -29.82 -29.20
C TYR A 415 -2.47 -29.99 -29.14
N THR A 416 -2.91 -31.11 -28.57
CA THR A 416 -4.31 -31.59 -28.67
C THR A 416 -5.17 -31.26 -27.46
N LYS A 417 -4.57 -30.90 -26.32
CA LYS A 417 -5.29 -30.66 -25.07
C LYS A 417 -5.24 -29.17 -24.71
N GLU A 418 -6.38 -28.49 -24.72
CA GLU A 418 -6.47 -27.15 -24.15
C GLU A 418 -6.43 -27.24 -22.62
N VAL A 419 -5.61 -26.39 -22.00
CA VAL A 419 -5.48 -26.29 -20.54
C VAL A 419 -6.45 -25.22 -20.00
N PHE A 420 -6.37 -24.03 -20.59
CA PHE A 420 -7.26 -22.90 -20.35
C PHE A 420 -7.11 -21.92 -21.52
N ALA A 421 -8.02 -20.96 -21.60
CA ALA A 421 -7.97 -19.85 -22.53
C ALA A 421 -7.88 -18.52 -21.76
N VAL A 422 -7.05 -17.60 -22.25
CA VAL A 422 -6.93 -16.25 -21.70
C VAL A 422 -7.49 -15.25 -22.70
N ASN A 423 -8.58 -14.58 -22.34
CA ASN A 423 -9.14 -13.47 -23.10
C ASN A 423 -8.39 -12.19 -22.74
N LEU A 424 -7.63 -11.64 -23.68
CA LEU A 424 -6.88 -10.40 -23.55
C LEU A 424 -7.67 -9.27 -24.23
N ILE A 425 -8.03 -8.26 -23.46
CA ILE A 425 -8.77 -7.07 -23.89
C ILE A 425 -7.77 -5.92 -24.00
N GLU A 426 -7.66 -5.29 -25.17
CA GLU A 426 -6.75 -4.18 -25.41
C GLU A 426 -7.38 -2.87 -24.89
N THR A 427 -6.80 -2.24 -23.87
CA THR A 427 -7.39 -1.02 -23.25
C THR A 427 -6.91 0.26 -23.92
N HIS A 428 -5.60 0.43 -24.06
CA HIS A 428 -4.99 1.57 -24.72
C HIS A 428 -3.61 1.21 -25.26
N LYS A 429 -3.12 2.02 -26.20
CA LYS A 429 -1.88 1.76 -26.92
C LYS A 429 -1.04 3.01 -27.14
N TYR A 430 0.27 2.81 -27.13
CA TYR A 430 1.26 3.79 -27.57
C TYR A 430 2.08 3.21 -28.71
N SER A 431 2.59 4.08 -29.58
CA SER A 431 3.44 3.65 -30.68
C SER A 431 4.60 4.60 -30.95
N VAL A 432 5.65 4.02 -31.54
CA VAL A 432 6.85 4.72 -32.00
C VAL A 432 7.15 4.22 -33.42
N ASP A 433 7.14 5.12 -34.39
CA ASP A 433 7.45 4.80 -35.79
C ASP A 433 8.94 4.96 -36.06
N GLY A 434 9.70 3.92 -35.73
CA GLY A 434 11.15 3.91 -35.83
C GLY A 434 11.71 3.84 -37.24
N ASN A 435 13.02 4.08 -37.36
CA ASN A 435 13.70 3.97 -38.64
C ASN A 435 13.87 2.51 -39.11
N THR A 436 13.95 1.56 -38.19
CA THR A 436 14.12 0.12 -38.43
C THR A 436 12.81 -0.66 -38.26
N CYS A 437 11.95 -0.26 -37.33
CA CYS A 437 10.66 -0.90 -37.07
C CYS A 437 9.63 0.06 -36.47
N TYR A 438 8.36 -0.28 -36.69
CA TYR A 438 7.23 0.32 -35.98
C TYR A 438 6.94 -0.49 -34.72
N VAL A 439 6.86 0.17 -33.56
CA VAL A 439 6.60 -0.45 -32.26
C VAL A 439 5.22 -0.04 -31.75
N GLU A 440 4.47 -1.01 -31.25
CA GLU A 440 3.22 -0.81 -30.50
C GLU A 440 3.38 -1.43 -29.11
N MET A 441 3.10 -0.65 -28.07
CA MET A 441 2.92 -1.13 -26.71
C MET A 441 1.44 -1.02 -26.37
N ILE A 442 0.81 -2.15 -26.09
CA ILE A 442 -0.64 -2.32 -25.92
C ILE A 442 -0.88 -2.82 -24.50
N TYR A 443 -1.63 -2.07 -23.70
CA TYR A 443 -2.02 -2.46 -22.36
C TYR A 443 -3.22 -3.40 -22.39
N LEU A 444 -3.25 -4.33 -21.44
CA LEU A 444 -4.19 -5.44 -21.44
C LEU A 444 -4.98 -5.49 -20.13
N GLU A 445 -6.28 -5.75 -20.27
CA GLU A 445 -7.11 -6.42 -19.27
C GLU A 445 -7.42 -7.83 -19.75
N GLY A 446 -8.09 -8.62 -18.92
CA GLY A 446 -8.56 -9.92 -19.37
C GLY A 446 -9.01 -10.86 -18.29
N SER A 447 -9.38 -12.06 -18.73
CA SER A 447 -9.74 -13.17 -17.86
C SER A 447 -9.18 -14.48 -18.40
N CYS A 448 -8.95 -15.43 -17.50
CA CYS A 448 -8.58 -16.80 -17.80
C CYS A 448 -9.74 -17.71 -17.43
N ALA A 449 -10.12 -18.59 -18.35
CA ALA A 449 -11.13 -19.60 -18.11
C ALA A 449 -10.65 -20.96 -18.61
N GLY A 450 -10.87 -22.01 -17.83
CA GLY A 450 -10.50 -23.36 -18.23
C GLY A 450 -10.71 -24.42 -17.17
N GLU A 451 -10.40 -25.65 -17.57
CA GLU A 451 -10.55 -26.84 -16.70
C GLU A 451 -9.60 -26.77 -15.50
N TYR A 452 -8.39 -26.21 -15.68
CA TYR A 452 -7.34 -26.27 -14.67
C TYR A 452 -7.23 -25.00 -13.81
N PHE A 453 -7.63 -23.85 -14.35
CA PHE A 453 -7.49 -22.56 -13.69
C PHE A 453 -8.51 -21.57 -14.26
N ASN A 454 -9.10 -20.78 -13.37
CA ASN A 454 -9.97 -19.68 -13.71
C ASN A 454 -9.52 -18.45 -12.93
N GLY A 455 -9.47 -17.29 -13.56
CA GLY A 455 -8.96 -16.08 -12.93
C GLY A 455 -9.08 -14.85 -13.79
N GLU A 456 -8.54 -13.74 -13.30
CA GLU A 456 -8.59 -12.44 -13.97
C GLU A 456 -7.21 -11.80 -14.05
N LEU A 457 -6.98 -11.03 -15.10
CA LEU A 457 -5.74 -10.29 -15.25
C LEU A 457 -5.68 -9.14 -14.25
N ILE A 458 -4.52 -8.94 -13.63
CA ILE A 458 -4.25 -7.72 -12.86
C ILE A 458 -4.01 -6.58 -13.87
N PHE A 459 -4.87 -5.55 -13.82
CA PHE A 459 -4.81 -4.41 -14.75
C PHE A 459 -3.60 -3.50 -14.49
N LYS A 460 -3.12 -2.84 -15.56
CA LYS A 460 -1.96 -1.95 -15.70
C LYS A 460 -0.57 -2.59 -15.63
N ASP A 461 -0.44 -3.81 -15.10
CA ASP A 461 0.82 -4.56 -15.15
C ASP A 461 1.04 -5.35 -16.45
N SER A 462 0.01 -5.40 -17.29
CA SER A 462 -0.11 -6.34 -18.39
C SER A 462 0.02 -5.61 -19.72
N SER A 463 0.99 -6.01 -20.54
CA SER A 463 1.21 -5.39 -21.86
C SER A 463 1.75 -6.35 -22.92
N THR A 464 1.25 -6.16 -24.13
CA THR A 464 1.82 -6.72 -25.36
C THR A 464 2.66 -5.67 -26.06
N VAL A 465 3.91 -5.99 -26.36
CA VAL A 465 4.72 -5.20 -27.28
C VAL A 465 4.82 -5.91 -28.62
N VAL A 466 4.45 -5.23 -29.71
CA VAL A 466 4.58 -5.70 -31.09
C VAL A 466 5.58 -4.83 -31.83
N LYS A 467 6.60 -5.42 -32.44
CA LYS A 467 7.57 -4.75 -33.30
C LYS A 467 7.41 -5.25 -34.74
N ARG A 468 7.20 -4.34 -35.69
CA ARG A 468 7.07 -4.63 -37.12
C ARG A 468 8.24 -4.01 -37.86
N PHE A 469 9.25 -4.82 -38.15
CA PHE A 469 10.46 -4.37 -38.82
C PHE A 469 10.20 -4.10 -40.31
N LYS A 470 10.91 -3.11 -40.86
CA LYS A 470 10.77 -2.71 -42.27
C LYS A 470 11.25 -3.79 -43.25
N ASP A 471 12.04 -4.76 -42.77
CA ASP A 471 12.43 -5.96 -43.52
C ASP A 471 11.32 -7.03 -43.59
N GLY A 472 10.18 -6.81 -42.91
CA GLY A 472 9.05 -7.73 -42.85
C GLY A 472 9.04 -8.66 -41.64
N ARG A 473 10.07 -8.64 -40.78
CA ARG A 473 10.10 -9.40 -39.52
C ARG A 473 9.08 -8.82 -38.54
N ILE A 474 8.40 -9.70 -37.80
CA ILE A 474 7.47 -9.34 -36.72
C ILE A 474 7.93 -10.03 -35.44
N GLU A 475 8.04 -9.25 -34.37
CA GLU A 475 8.25 -9.75 -33.01
C GLU A 475 7.07 -9.32 -32.15
N SER A 476 6.64 -10.18 -31.24
CA SER A 476 5.59 -9.85 -30.29
C SER A 476 5.85 -10.58 -28.98
N THR A 477 5.81 -9.84 -27.88
CA THR A 477 5.97 -10.37 -26.52
C THR A 477 4.89 -9.80 -25.63
N ALA A 478 4.02 -10.65 -25.12
CA ALA A 478 3.03 -10.28 -24.11
C ALA A 478 3.51 -10.68 -22.72
N ARG A 479 3.27 -9.84 -21.72
CA ARG A 479 3.47 -10.17 -20.31
C ARG A 479 2.22 -9.81 -19.54
N TYR A 480 1.71 -10.74 -18.74
CA TYR A 480 0.53 -10.53 -17.92
C TYR A 480 0.46 -11.54 -16.77
N TYR A 481 -0.24 -11.15 -15.72
CA TYR A 481 -0.54 -11.99 -14.56
C TYR A 481 -2.01 -12.33 -14.55
N VAL A 482 -2.33 -13.50 -14.02
CA VAL A 482 -3.70 -13.90 -13.75
C VAL A 482 -3.81 -14.36 -12.30
N ASN A 483 -4.72 -13.72 -11.56
CA ASN A 483 -5.08 -14.09 -10.20
C ASN A 483 -6.34 -14.92 -10.24
N GLY A 484 -6.37 -16.04 -9.53
CA GLY A 484 -7.49 -16.94 -9.66
C GLY A 484 -7.37 -18.17 -8.79
N THR A 485 -8.13 -19.19 -9.15
CA THR A 485 -8.18 -20.46 -8.44
C THR A 485 -7.98 -21.62 -9.38
N ASP A 486 -7.27 -22.65 -8.92
CA ASP A 486 -7.17 -23.93 -9.62
C ASP A 486 -8.48 -24.74 -9.54
N TYR A 487 -8.47 -25.92 -10.17
CA TYR A 487 -9.59 -26.86 -10.18
C TYR A 487 -9.95 -27.48 -8.81
N GLU A 488 -9.14 -27.25 -7.77
CA GLU A 488 -9.43 -27.64 -6.38
C GLU A 488 -9.85 -26.44 -5.52
N ASN A 489 -10.00 -25.25 -6.12
CA ASN A 489 -10.27 -23.97 -5.47
C ASN A 489 -9.12 -23.42 -4.61
N ASN A 490 -7.88 -23.84 -4.86
CA ASN A 490 -6.72 -23.20 -4.26
C ASN A 490 -6.50 -21.86 -4.97
N ALA A 491 -6.53 -20.77 -4.21
CA ALA A 491 -6.20 -19.45 -4.73
C ALA A 491 -4.69 -19.32 -5.00
N GLY A 492 -4.34 -18.60 -6.06
CA GLY A 492 -2.95 -18.29 -6.41
C GLY A 492 -2.84 -17.54 -7.72
N HIS A 493 -1.65 -17.59 -8.30
CA HIS A 493 -1.22 -16.69 -9.36
C HIS A 493 -0.59 -17.48 -10.52
N ILE A 494 -0.76 -16.97 -11.74
CA ILE A 494 -0.03 -17.43 -12.91
C ILE A 494 0.51 -16.23 -13.69
N HIS A 495 1.82 -16.20 -13.91
CA HIS A 495 2.50 -15.25 -14.79
C HIS A 495 2.76 -15.88 -16.15
N PHE A 496 2.57 -15.07 -17.19
CA PHE A 496 2.84 -15.42 -18.58
C PHE A 496 3.84 -14.45 -19.20
N GLU A 497 4.86 -14.99 -19.87
CA GLU A 497 5.59 -14.29 -20.92
C GLU A 497 5.42 -15.03 -22.26
N ASP A 498 4.60 -14.44 -23.12
CA ASP A 498 4.12 -15.02 -24.36
C ASP A 498 4.92 -14.47 -25.55
N ASN A 499 5.86 -15.26 -26.05
CA ASN A 499 6.75 -14.87 -27.15
C ASN A 499 6.27 -15.44 -28.50
N LEU A 500 6.12 -14.60 -29.53
CA LEU A 500 5.68 -15.04 -30.86
C LEU A 500 6.66 -16.03 -31.50
N LEU A 501 6.17 -17.23 -31.79
CA LEU A 501 6.92 -18.31 -32.42
C LEU A 501 6.75 -18.31 -33.95
N GLY A 502 5.56 -17.94 -34.43
CA GLY A 502 5.18 -17.95 -35.84
C GLY A 502 3.67 -17.99 -36.03
N TYR A 503 3.21 -18.60 -37.12
CA TYR A 503 1.80 -18.69 -37.47
C TYR A 503 1.41 -20.13 -37.82
N ASP A 504 0.20 -20.55 -37.47
CA ASP A 504 -0.31 -21.88 -37.83
C ASP A 504 -0.80 -21.93 -39.30
N GLU A 505 -1.34 -23.08 -39.72
CA GLU A 505 -1.89 -23.27 -41.08
C GLU A 505 -3.08 -22.36 -41.41
N ASN A 506 -3.77 -21.85 -40.39
CA ASN A 506 -4.89 -20.92 -40.51
C ASN A 506 -4.46 -19.46 -40.38
N GLN A 507 -3.15 -19.18 -40.36
CA GLN A 507 -2.54 -17.85 -40.16
C GLN A 507 -2.88 -17.22 -38.80
N ARG A 508 -3.16 -18.05 -37.79
CA ARG A 508 -3.29 -17.60 -36.39
C ARG A 508 -1.89 -17.46 -35.76
N PRO A 509 -1.59 -16.37 -35.03
CA PRO A 509 -0.33 -16.25 -34.31
C PRO A 509 -0.19 -17.38 -33.28
N VAL A 510 1.01 -17.95 -33.20
CA VAL A 510 1.36 -18.98 -32.22
C VAL A 510 2.47 -18.45 -31.33
N THR A 511 2.27 -18.49 -30.01
CA THR A 511 3.25 -18.11 -28.99
C THR A 511 3.83 -19.31 -28.27
N VAL A 512 5.02 -19.12 -27.72
CA VAL A 512 5.62 -20.03 -26.74
C VAL A 512 5.67 -19.33 -25.39
N PRO A 513 4.89 -19.78 -24.39
CA PRO A 513 4.89 -19.17 -23.08
C PRO A 513 6.09 -19.60 -22.24
N THR A 514 6.53 -18.67 -21.39
CA THR A 514 7.14 -18.96 -20.08
C THR A 514 6.05 -18.79 -19.03
N ILE A 515 5.80 -19.83 -18.23
CA ILE A 515 4.74 -19.85 -17.21
C ILE A 515 5.39 -20.00 -15.84
N ILE A 516 4.97 -19.18 -14.87
CA ILE A 516 5.35 -19.30 -13.46
C ILE A 516 4.07 -19.29 -12.63
N THR A 517 3.96 -20.19 -11.65
CA THR A 517 2.80 -20.27 -10.75
C THR A 517 3.24 -20.69 -9.36
N ASP A 518 2.59 -20.14 -8.33
CA ASP A 518 2.74 -20.53 -6.92
C ASP A 518 1.80 -21.69 -6.52
N ILE A 519 0.92 -22.12 -7.43
CA ILE A 519 -0.04 -23.19 -7.15
C ILE A 519 0.61 -24.55 -7.35
N GLN A 520 0.75 -25.31 -6.26
CA GLN A 520 1.42 -26.62 -6.24
C GLN A 520 0.81 -27.63 -7.23
N ASN A 521 -0.51 -27.62 -7.41
CA ASN A 521 -1.22 -28.49 -8.36
C ASN A 521 -0.97 -28.13 -9.83
N LEU A 522 -0.56 -26.90 -10.10
CA LEU A 522 -0.28 -26.37 -11.44
C LEU A 522 1.22 -26.25 -11.72
N ALA A 523 2.09 -26.68 -10.79
CA ALA A 523 3.54 -26.64 -10.92
C ALA A 523 4.06 -27.28 -12.23
N TRP A 524 3.35 -28.28 -12.76
CA TRP A 524 3.69 -28.94 -14.01
C TRP A 524 3.63 -28.00 -15.24
N LEU A 525 2.80 -26.95 -15.21
CA LEU A 525 2.69 -25.96 -16.30
C LEU A 525 4.02 -25.26 -16.59
N GLN A 526 4.84 -25.03 -15.56
CA GLN A 526 6.11 -24.31 -15.68
C GLN A 526 7.13 -25.00 -16.58
N THR A 527 7.00 -26.32 -16.75
CA THR A 527 7.93 -27.16 -17.55
C THR A 527 7.23 -27.97 -18.63
N ALA A 528 5.94 -27.74 -18.87
CA ALA A 528 5.18 -28.47 -19.89
C ALA A 528 5.47 -27.97 -21.33
N ASP A 529 5.31 -28.85 -22.31
CA ASP A 529 5.34 -28.49 -23.74
C ASP A 529 3.98 -27.86 -24.13
N ILE A 530 3.87 -26.55 -23.87
CA ILE A 530 2.67 -25.73 -24.13
C ILE A 530 2.98 -24.67 -25.19
N ILE A 531 1.99 -24.36 -26.03
CA ILE A 531 1.95 -23.19 -26.92
C ILE A 531 0.68 -22.38 -26.68
N GLY A 532 0.71 -21.08 -26.97
CA GLY A 532 -0.50 -20.27 -27.09
C GLY A 532 -0.91 -20.17 -28.55
N VAL A 533 -2.18 -20.43 -28.88
CA VAL A 533 -2.74 -20.19 -30.21
C VAL A 533 -3.70 -19.01 -30.10
N MET A 534 -3.39 -17.92 -30.79
CA MET A 534 -4.12 -16.66 -30.66
C MET A 534 -5.22 -16.53 -31.70
N GLU A 535 -6.42 -16.20 -31.25
CA GLU A 535 -7.56 -15.80 -32.08
C GLU A 535 -7.83 -14.31 -31.88
N LYS A 536 -8.19 -13.63 -32.97
CA LYS A 536 -8.57 -12.22 -32.90
C LYS A 536 -10.02 -12.11 -32.43
N THR A 537 -10.27 -11.26 -31.44
CA THR A 537 -11.61 -10.89 -31.00
C THR A 537 -11.90 -9.43 -31.37
N ASP A 538 -13.13 -8.96 -31.11
CA ASP A 538 -13.50 -7.56 -31.36
C ASP A 538 -12.77 -6.59 -30.40
N GLU A 539 -12.48 -7.04 -29.19
CA GLU A 539 -11.88 -6.24 -28.10
C GLU A 539 -10.37 -6.50 -27.90
N GLY A 540 -9.81 -7.52 -28.56
CA GLY A 540 -8.40 -7.88 -28.43
C GLY A 540 -8.08 -9.26 -28.99
N ARG A 541 -7.67 -10.19 -28.12
CA ARG A 541 -7.25 -11.55 -28.50
C ARG A 541 -7.66 -12.60 -27.48
N LEU A 542 -8.07 -13.77 -27.96
CA LEU A 542 -8.23 -14.96 -27.14
C LEU A 542 -7.01 -15.87 -27.34
N VAL A 543 -6.33 -16.24 -26.26
CA VAL A 543 -5.15 -17.11 -26.30
C VAL A 543 -5.53 -18.49 -25.78
N HIS A 544 -5.53 -19.49 -26.66
CA HIS A 544 -5.75 -20.89 -26.29
C HIS A 544 -4.42 -21.53 -25.89
N TYR A 545 -4.26 -21.90 -24.62
CA TYR A 545 -3.05 -22.59 -24.17
C TYR A 545 -3.18 -24.10 -24.40
N MET A 546 -2.47 -24.58 -25.41
CA MET A 546 -2.54 -25.94 -25.91
C MET A 546 -1.33 -26.74 -25.44
N TRP A 547 -1.57 -27.85 -24.75
CA TRP A 547 -0.58 -28.78 -24.23
C TRP A 547 -0.39 -30.00 -25.14
N ASN A 548 0.87 -30.33 -25.41
CA ASN A 548 1.27 -31.59 -26.01
C ASN A 548 1.44 -32.65 -24.92
N GLU A 549 0.32 -33.26 -24.51
CA GLU A 549 0.26 -34.29 -23.46
C GLU A 549 1.11 -35.53 -23.77
N SER A 550 1.42 -35.76 -25.05
CA SER A 550 2.27 -36.89 -25.48
C SER A 550 3.76 -36.67 -25.19
N ASN A 551 4.19 -35.43 -24.94
CA ASN A 551 5.56 -35.09 -24.61
C ASN A 551 5.73 -34.93 -23.09
N THR A 552 6.33 -35.94 -22.47
CA THR A 552 6.62 -35.97 -21.03
C THR A 552 7.98 -35.37 -20.65
N THR A 553 8.71 -34.83 -21.63
CA THR A 553 10.01 -34.19 -21.38
C THR A 553 9.79 -32.81 -20.76
N LYS A 554 10.31 -32.59 -19.54
CA LYS A 554 10.29 -31.27 -18.91
C LYS A 554 11.09 -30.26 -19.75
N LYS A 555 10.42 -29.20 -20.23
CA LYS A 555 11.03 -28.04 -20.88
C LYS A 555 11.90 -27.30 -19.85
N PRO A 556 13.17 -26.97 -20.17
CA PRO A 556 13.99 -26.17 -19.28
C PRO A 556 13.46 -24.74 -19.20
N PHE A 557 13.72 -24.07 -18.09
CA PHE A 557 13.49 -22.63 -17.95
C PHE A 557 14.34 -21.84 -18.96
N PRO A 558 13.88 -20.63 -19.37
CA PRO A 558 14.70 -19.71 -20.14
C PRO A 558 16.07 -19.50 -19.47
N VAL A 559 17.11 -19.40 -20.29
CA VAL A 559 18.47 -19.18 -19.79
C VAL A 559 18.74 -17.68 -19.73
N ALA A 560 19.12 -17.20 -18.55
CA ALA A 560 19.59 -15.85 -18.31
C ALA A 560 20.78 -15.53 -19.23
N ARG A 561 20.70 -14.42 -19.98
CA ARG A 561 21.70 -14.02 -20.97
C ARG A 561 22.47 -12.82 -20.45
N TYR A 562 23.80 -12.95 -20.38
CA TYR A 562 24.67 -11.83 -20.06
C TYR A 562 24.71 -10.82 -21.21
N PRO A 563 24.65 -9.50 -20.90
CA PRO A 563 24.93 -8.45 -21.87
C PRO A 563 26.29 -8.65 -22.55
N ASP A 564 26.42 -8.20 -23.80
CA ASP A 564 27.70 -8.22 -24.50
C ASP A 564 28.70 -7.27 -23.82
N GLU A 565 29.78 -7.83 -23.27
CA GLU A 565 30.90 -7.09 -22.67
C GLU A 565 32.17 -7.14 -23.54
N SER A 566 32.10 -7.69 -24.75
CA SER A 566 33.27 -7.83 -25.63
C SER A 566 33.71 -6.52 -26.30
N LYS A 567 32.88 -5.47 -26.22
CA LYS A 567 33.11 -4.15 -26.81
C LYS A 567 33.44 -3.10 -25.74
N ASN A 568 34.13 -2.02 -26.15
CA ASN A 568 34.45 -0.90 -25.26
C ASN A 568 33.32 0.17 -25.29
N TYR A 569 32.42 0.12 -24.32
CA TYR A 569 31.27 1.03 -24.18
C TYR A 569 31.62 2.29 -23.39
N ASN A 570 32.44 3.17 -23.97
CA ASN A 570 32.98 4.35 -23.28
C ASN A 570 32.20 5.66 -23.57
N LYS A 571 31.19 5.64 -24.45
CA LYS A 571 30.43 6.83 -24.84
C LYS A 571 29.03 6.83 -24.24
N LYS A 572 28.78 7.67 -23.24
CA LYS A 572 27.43 7.87 -22.67
C LYS A 572 26.48 8.46 -23.72
N VAL A 573 25.29 7.91 -23.82
CA VAL A 573 24.25 8.30 -24.79
C VAL A 573 23.09 9.00 -24.10
N LEU A 574 22.56 8.39 -23.04
CA LEU A 574 21.35 8.82 -22.34
C LEU A 574 21.46 8.43 -20.87
N THR A 575 20.80 9.18 -19.99
CA THR A 575 20.56 8.79 -18.60
C THR A 575 19.06 8.92 -18.38
N VAL A 576 18.45 7.84 -17.88
CA VAL A 576 17.04 7.75 -17.57
C VAL A 576 16.91 7.70 -16.05
N ASP A 577 16.28 8.71 -15.49
CA ASP A 577 15.87 8.74 -14.08
C ASP A 577 14.59 7.91 -13.93
N VAL A 578 14.62 6.96 -13.00
CA VAL A 578 13.52 6.05 -12.70
C VAL A 578 12.91 6.48 -11.37
N ILE A 579 11.60 6.67 -11.38
CA ILE A 579 10.78 7.00 -10.21
C ILE A 579 9.96 5.75 -9.87
N PRO A 580 10.34 5.00 -8.81
CA PRO A 580 9.54 3.89 -8.32
C PRO A 580 8.20 4.36 -7.77
N GLY A 581 7.20 3.47 -7.75
CA GLY A 581 5.94 3.75 -7.07
C GLY A 581 4.77 4.09 -7.99
N GLY A 582 4.82 3.65 -9.25
CA GLY A 582 3.69 3.72 -10.17
C GLY A 582 2.51 2.85 -9.72
N LEU A 583 2.52 1.57 -10.14
CA LEU A 583 1.49 0.57 -9.81
C LEU A 583 1.80 -0.23 -8.54
N GLY A 584 2.86 0.16 -7.82
CA GLY A 584 3.40 -0.61 -6.70
C GLY A 584 4.43 -1.65 -7.10
N PHE A 585 4.70 -2.55 -6.18
CA PHE A 585 5.59 -3.69 -6.32
C PHE A 585 4.76 -4.95 -6.12
N ASP A 586 4.79 -5.86 -7.08
CA ASP A 586 4.05 -7.12 -7.01
C ASP A 586 4.93 -8.27 -7.49
N GLY A 587 4.67 -9.47 -7.02
CA GLY A 587 5.48 -10.64 -7.32
C GLY A 587 5.12 -11.83 -6.46
N PHE A 588 5.46 -13.02 -6.95
CA PHE A 588 5.26 -14.24 -6.19
C PHE A 588 6.38 -15.23 -6.46
N GLN A 589 6.67 -16.05 -5.45
CA GLN A 589 7.55 -17.20 -5.58
C GLN A 589 6.74 -18.35 -6.17
N GLY A 590 7.16 -18.80 -7.35
CA GLY A 590 6.59 -19.97 -7.98
C GLY A 590 7.13 -21.28 -7.39
N VAL A 591 6.54 -22.38 -7.82
CA VAL A 591 6.93 -23.72 -7.36
C VAL A 591 8.31 -24.11 -7.92
N GLU A 592 9.05 -24.97 -7.23
CA GLU A 592 10.40 -25.43 -7.62
C GLU A 592 11.47 -24.30 -7.64
N GLY A 593 11.30 -23.26 -6.83
CA GLY A 593 12.29 -22.17 -6.67
C GLY A 593 12.34 -21.23 -7.88
N THR A 594 11.22 -21.10 -8.58
CA THR A 594 11.01 -20.03 -9.56
C THR A 594 10.43 -18.81 -8.86
N GLY A 595 10.55 -17.64 -9.47
CA GLY A 595 9.93 -16.43 -8.95
C GLY A 595 9.78 -15.40 -10.04
N VAL A 596 8.80 -14.53 -9.88
CA VAL A 596 8.60 -13.38 -10.74
C VAL A 596 8.29 -12.16 -9.89
N ALA A 597 8.94 -11.05 -10.19
CA ALA A 597 8.70 -9.77 -9.56
C ALA A 597 8.45 -8.70 -10.62
N LYS A 598 7.64 -7.71 -10.27
CA LYS A 598 7.28 -6.58 -11.09
C LYS A 598 7.52 -5.32 -10.29
N LEU A 599 8.35 -4.45 -10.84
CA LEU A 599 8.63 -3.15 -10.24
C LEU A 599 7.95 -2.10 -11.11
N GLY A 600 6.86 -1.51 -10.61
CA GLY A 600 6.16 -0.43 -11.27
C GLY A 600 6.95 0.88 -11.17
N PHE A 601 7.15 1.56 -12.30
CA PHE A 601 7.90 2.81 -12.34
C PHE A 601 7.33 3.82 -13.33
N ASN A 602 7.59 5.09 -13.06
CA ASN A 602 7.61 6.14 -14.08
C ASN A 602 9.07 6.53 -14.35
N CYS A 603 9.33 7.24 -15.44
CA CYS A 603 10.68 7.66 -15.77
C CYS A 603 10.70 9.03 -16.45
N PHE A 604 11.85 9.67 -16.40
CA PHE A 604 12.15 10.83 -17.22
C PHE A 604 13.62 10.81 -17.62
N ALA A 605 13.95 11.59 -18.65
CA ALA A 605 15.32 11.83 -19.02
C ALA A 605 15.52 13.33 -19.14
N ASN A 606 16.55 13.85 -18.47
CA ASN A 606 16.93 15.25 -18.57
C ASN A 606 18.40 15.36 -18.97
N THR A 607 18.69 15.06 -20.24
CA THR A 607 20.04 15.13 -20.79
C THR A 607 20.16 16.28 -21.79
N THR A 608 21.39 16.59 -22.20
CA THR A 608 21.62 17.61 -23.23
C THR A 608 21.11 17.20 -24.60
N THR A 609 20.99 15.89 -24.88
CA THR A 609 20.63 15.34 -26.19
C THR A 609 19.15 14.95 -26.29
N PHE A 610 18.50 14.65 -25.17
CA PHE A 610 17.08 14.35 -25.07
C PHE A 610 16.52 14.77 -23.71
N GLN A 611 15.39 15.46 -23.73
CA GLN A 611 14.59 15.80 -22.56
C GLN A 611 13.16 15.30 -22.76
N GLY A 612 12.68 14.41 -21.90
CA GLY A 612 11.35 13.83 -22.03
C GLY A 612 10.92 13.05 -20.80
N GLU A 613 9.65 12.65 -20.79
CA GLU A 613 9.00 11.94 -19.70
C GLU A 613 8.35 10.66 -20.22
N GLY A 614 8.21 9.68 -19.35
CA GLY A 614 7.43 8.48 -19.57
C GLY A 614 5.99 8.81 -19.96
N VAL A 615 5.47 8.17 -21.01
CA VAL A 615 4.10 8.42 -21.48
C VAL A 615 3.03 7.76 -20.62
N ASP A 616 3.41 6.82 -19.74
CA ASP A 616 2.53 6.06 -18.86
C ASP A 616 3.33 5.46 -17.70
N TYR A 617 2.69 4.63 -16.88
CA TYR A 617 3.35 3.74 -15.94
C TYR A 617 3.89 2.50 -16.64
N PHE A 618 5.10 2.09 -16.26
CA PHE A 618 5.79 0.95 -16.85
C PHE A 618 6.16 -0.07 -15.79
N VAL A 619 6.54 -1.26 -16.25
CA VAL A 619 6.90 -2.38 -15.39
C VAL A 619 8.27 -2.91 -15.79
N ASP A 620 9.14 -3.05 -14.80
CA ASP A 620 10.33 -3.91 -14.89
C ASP A 620 9.93 -5.31 -14.42
N THR A 621 9.96 -6.29 -15.34
CA THR A 621 9.66 -7.68 -15.01
C THR A 621 10.95 -8.43 -14.72
N ARG A 622 11.04 -9.03 -13.54
CA ARG A 622 12.20 -9.77 -13.08
C ARG A 622 11.87 -11.24 -12.88
N TYR A 623 12.79 -12.10 -13.29
CA TYR A 623 12.64 -13.55 -13.21
C TYR A 623 13.74 -14.15 -12.35
N ILE A 624 13.32 -15.02 -11.44
CA ILE A 624 14.19 -15.85 -10.62
C ILE A 624 14.00 -17.29 -11.11
N PHE A 625 15.07 -17.89 -11.61
CA PHE A 625 15.10 -19.31 -11.95
C PHE A 625 16.21 -19.97 -11.16
N SER A 626 15.89 -21.07 -10.48
CA SER A 626 16.85 -21.79 -9.65
C SER A 626 18.16 -22.07 -10.39
N GLY A 627 19.28 -21.65 -9.80
CA GLY A 627 20.63 -21.82 -10.36
C GLY A 627 21.03 -20.82 -11.44
N GLN A 628 20.26 -19.76 -11.67
CA GLN A 628 20.55 -18.69 -12.63
C GLN A 628 20.53 -17.31 -11.94
N PRO A 629 21.31 -16.32 -12.44
CA PRO A 629 21.17 -14.94 -11.98
C PRO A 629 19.75 -14.41 -12.29
N GLN A 630 19.30 -13.40 -11.54
CA GLN A 630 18.00 -12.79 -11.78
C GLN A 630 18.06 -12.05 -13.13
N SER A 631 17.14 -12.36 -14.03
CA SER A 631 16.98 -11.58 -15.26
C SER A 631 15.93 -10.50 -15.07
N LEU A 632 16.11 -9.37 -15.73
CA LEU A 632 15.19 -8.24 -15.70
C LEU A 632 14.90 -7.74 -17.10
N SER A 633 13.76 -7.08 -17.27
CA SER A 633 13.30 -6.59 -18.56
C SER A 633 12.27 -5.49 -18.36
N ALA A 634 12.72 -4.25 -18.50
CA ALA A 634 11.89 -3.06 -18.47
C ALA A 634 11.51 -2.61 -19.89
N ARG A 635 10.24 -2.32 -20.14
CA ARG A 635 9.74 -1.84 -21.45
C ARG A 635 8.97 -0.55 -21.25
N TYR A 636 9.40 0.53 -21.90
CA TYR A 636 8.82 1.86 -21.68
C TYR A 636 8.93 2.76 -22.91
N ILE A 637 8.06 3.76 -22.99
CA ILE A 637 8.06 4.79 -24.03
C ILE A 637 8.18 6.15 -23.38
N MET A 638 9.12 6.97 -23.85
CA MET A 638 9.24 8.37 -23.44
C MET A 638 8.91 9.30 -24.60
N GLU A 639 8.24 10.41 -24.32
CA GLU A 639 7.95 11.49 -25.27
C GLU A 639 8.64 12.78 -24.80
N GLY A 640 9.28 13.49 -25.72
CA GLY A 640 10.11 14.63 -25.37
C GLY A 640 10.63 15.40 -26.58
N VAL A 641 11.75 16.09 -26.38
CA VAL A 641 12.44 16.87 -27.41
C VAL A 641 13.93 16.54 -27.44
N ASP A 642 14.54 16.62 -28.64
CA ASP A 642 15.98 16.55 -28.80
C ASP A 642 16.68 17.90 -28.51
N ASP A 643 18.01 17.92 -28.66
CA ASP A 643 18.88 19.10 -28.52
C ASP A 643 18.64 20.21 -29.55
N GLU A 644 17.85 19.95 -30.59
CA GLU A 644 17.42 20.94 -31.59
C GLU A 644 15.98 21.41 -31.36
N GLY A 645 15.30 20.88 -30.33
CA GLY A 645 13.91 21.18 -30.00
C GLY A 645 12.89 20.41 -30.85
N ASN A 646 13.31 19.42 -31.62
CA ASN A 646 12.40 18.56 -32.37
C ASN A 646 11.70 17.60 -31.42
N LYS A 647 10.37 17.49 -31.53
CA LYS A 647 9.62 16.49 -30.78
C LYS A 647 10.00 15.09 -31.23
N MET A 648 10.15 14.19 -30.27
CA MET A 648 10.46 12.79 -30.55
C MET A 648 9.92 11.86 -29.47
N LYS A 649 9.74 10.60 -29.86
CA LYS A 649 9.46 9.47 -28.98
C LYS A 649 10.59 8.48 -29.03
N ILE A 650 10.83 7.83 -27.91
CA ILE A 650 11.73 6.68 -27.81
C ILE A 650 11.02 5.53 -27.12
N TYR A 651 11.01 4.35 -27.75
CA TYR A 651 10.72 3.09 -27.10
C TYR A 651 12.03 2.49 -26.60
N VAL A 652 12.05 2.06 -25.35
CA VAL A 652 13.18 1.39 -24.74
C VAL A 652 12.74 0.01 -24.25
N GLN A 653 13.47 -1.01 -24.68
CA GLN A 653 13.46 -2.33 -24.05
C GLN A 653 14.82 -2.55 -23.42
N ASN A 654 14.84 -2.66 -22.10
CA ASN A 654 16.05 -2.77 -21.32
C ASN A 654 16.10 -4.15 -20.66
N ASP A 655 16.70 -5.10 -21.35
CA ASP A 655 16.90 -6.46 -20.86
C ASP A 655 18.25 -6.56 -20.15
N GLY A 656 18.31 -7.22 -19.00
CA GLY A 656 19.54 -7.28 -18.22
C GLY A 656 19.59 -8.40 -17.21
N LEU A 657 20.70 -8.42 -16.47
CA LEU A 657 20.92 -9.33 -15.36
C LEU A 657 21.28 -8.55 -14.10
N ASP A 658 20.82 -9.09 -12.98
CA ASP A 658 21.31 -8.80 -11.65
C ASP A 658 22.02 -10.06 -11.13
N ASP A 659 23.35 -10.02 -11.09
CA ASP A 659 24.20 -11.17 -10.78
C ASP A 659 23.92 -11.75 -9.39
N ASN A 660 23.63 -10.87 -8.44
CA ASN A 660 23.42 -11.22 -7.04
C ASN A 660 21.96 -11.04 -6.60
N GLY A 661 21.14 -10.35 -7.39
CA GLY A 661 19.78 -9.95 -6.98
C GLY A 661 19.77 -8.77 -6.00
N ASP A 662 20.91 -8.11 -5.81
CA ASP A 662 21.13 -7.03 -4.83
C ASP A 662 21.01 -5.62 -5.44
N ASN A 663 20.68 -5.53 -6.74
CA ASN A 663 20.63 -4.31 -7.54
C ASN A 663 21.95 -3.53 -7.69
N GLN A 664 23.07 -4.02 -7.14
CA GLN A 664 24.35 -3.31 -7.16
C GLN A 664 25.11 -3.53 -8.48
N ASN A 665 24.87 -4.66 -9.15
CA ASN A 665 25.57 -5.05 -10.38
C ASN A 665 24.61 -5.28 -11.56
N VAL A 666 23.58 -4.44 -11.69
CA VAL A 666 22.65 -4.52 -12.81
C VAL A 666 23.32 -4.05 -14.10
N ARG A 667 23.46 -4.97 -15.04
CA ARG A 667 24.00 -4.75 -16.38
C ARG A 667 22.95 -5.09 -17.42
N THR A 668 22.79 -4.23 -18.42
CA THR A 668 21.71 -4.35 -19.39
C THR A 668 22.20 -4.19 -20.83
N GLU A 669 21.44 -4.74 -21.78
CA GLU A 669 21.66 -4.61 -23.23
C GLU A 669 20.40 -3.93 -23.82
N PRO A 670 20.32 -2.58 -23.78
CA PRO A 670 19.11 -1.87 -24.19
C PRO A 670 18.93 -1.88 -25.70
N LEU A 671 17.67 -1.97 -26.13
CA LEU A 671 17.20 -1.68 -27.49
C LEU A 671 16.40 -0.38 -27.44
N ILE A 672 16.78 0.59 -28.28
CA ILE A 672 16.10 1.89 -28.38
C ILE A 672 15.56 2.08 -29.80
N ILE A 673 14.28 2.38 -29.94
CA ILE A 673 13.61 2.69 -31.22
C ILE A 673 13.08 4.12 -31.17
N THR A 674 13.20 4.90 -32.24
CA THR A 674 12.86 6.33 -32.20
C THR A 674 12.27 6.84 -33.51
N ASP A 675 11.25 7.69 -33.41
CA ASP A 675 10.66 8.38 -34.56
C ASP A 675 11.49 9.58 -35.05
N ASN A 676 12.61 9.90 -34.39
CA ASN A 676 13.49 11.01 -34.79
C ASN A 676 14.59 10.53 -35.75
N PRO A 677 14.60 10.98 -37.02
CA PRO A 677 15.63 10.60 -37.98
C PRO A 677 17.06 10.95 -37.56
N LYS A 678 17.25 12.01 -36.74
CA LYS A 678 18.57 12.38 -36.22
C LYS A 678 19.15 11.30 -35.30
N TRP A 679 18.28 10.57 -34.59
CA TRP A 679 18.64 9.52 -33.66
C TRP A 679 18.58 8.11 -34.27
N ALA A 680 18.20 7.97 -35.55
CA ALA A 680 18.01 6.67 -36.21
C ALA A 680 19.22 5.70 -36.13
N TRP A 681 20.44 6.22 -35.94
CA TRP A 681 21.65 5.40 -35.72
C TRP A 681 21.55 4.54 -34.45
N ILE A 682 20.86 5.02 -33.41
CA ILE A 682 20.74 4.36 -32.10
C ILE A 682 20.02 3.02 -32.18
N GLU A 683 19.12 2.86 -33.16
CA GLU A 683 18.31 1.64 -33.33
C GLU A 683 19.11 0.42 -33.75
N THR A 684 20.34 0.64 -34.24
CA THR A 684 21.27 -0.42 -34.66
C THR A 684 22.61 -0.36 -33.91
N ALA A 685 22.77 0.62 -33.03
CA ALA A 685 24.01 0.81 -32.30
C ALA A 685 24.21 -0.32 -31.26
N PRO A 686 25.44 -0.80 -31.04
CA PRO A 686 25.75 -1.58 -29.85
C PRO A 686 25.52 -0.70 -28.62
N LEU A 687 24.60 -1.10 -27.76
CA LEU A 687 24.32 -0.39 -26.51
C LEU A 687 24.59 -1.29 -25.31
N HIS A 688 25.00 -0.65 -24.23
CA HIS A 688 25.17 -1.27 -22.92
C HIS A 688 24.58 -0.33 -21.88
N GLY A 689 23.93 -0.88 -20.86
CA GLY A 689 23.37 -0.11 -19.77
C GLY A 689 23.87 -0.60 -18.42
N ASN A 690 23.97 0.33 -17.47
CA ASN A 690 24.18 0.01 -16.07
C ASN A 690 23.24 0.83 -15.21
N MET A 691 22.77 0.25 -14.11
CA MET A 691 21.93 0.94 -13.14
C MET A 691 22.79 1.51 -12.02
N THR A 692 22.40 2.67 -11.49
CA THR A 692 22.97 3.23 -10.25
C THR A 692 21.85 3.65 -9.32
N MET A 693 22.06 3.50 -8.01
CA MET A 693 21.09 3.89 -6.98
C MET A 693 21.62 5.03 -6.07
N GLU A 694 22.71 5.70 -6.45
CA GLU A 694 23.26 6.83 -5.70
C GLU A 694 22.32 8.05 -5.78
N GLY A 695 21.48 8.25 -4.76
CA GLY A 695 20.57 9.40 -4.62
C GLY A 695 19.24 9.27 -5.37
N SER A 696 19.25 8.74 -6.59
CA SER A 696 18.06 8.32 -7.36
C SER A 696 18.39 7.07 -8.18
N ILE A 697 17.36 6.30 -8.57
CA ILE A 697 17.57 5.16 -9.49
C ILE A 697 17.77 5.73 -10.89
N GLN A 698 18.94 5.49 -11.48
CA GLN A 698 19.27 5.92 -12.82
C GLN A 698 19.72 4.74 -13.66
N ILE A 699 19.32 4.73 -14.92
CA ILE A 699 19.83 3.82 -15.94
C ILE A 699 20.69 4.63 -16.90
N LEU A 700 21.98 4.31 -16.96
CA LEU A 700 22.95 4.97 -17.81
C LEU A 700 23.16 4.13 -19.06
N PHE A 701 22.93 4.71 -20.24
CA PHE A 701 23.16 4.03 -21.51
C PHE A 701 24.45 4.49 -22.18
N TRP A 702 25.19 3.53 -22.72
CA TRP A 702 26.51 3.70 -23.31
C TRP A 702 26.58 3.02 -24.68
N THR A 703 27.47 3.52 -25.54
CA THR A 703 27.79 2.96 -26.85
C THR A 703 29.29 3.04 -27.13
N VAL A 704 29.71 2.56 -28.31
CA VAL A 704 31.10 2.57 -28.78
C VAL A 704 31.43 3.86 -29.56
N ASP A 705 32.71 4.28 -29.57
CA ASP A 705 33.17 5.54 -30.20
C ASP A 705 32.81 5.72 -31.70
N ASN A 706 32.56 4.63 -32.44
CA ASN A 706 32.25 4.65 -33.88
C ASN A 706 30.77 4.38 -34.23
N ALA A 707 29.86 4.34 -33.24
CA ALA A 707 28.44 4.09 -33.51
C ALA A 707 27.75 5.17 -34.36
N PHE A 708 28.36 6.36 -34.47
CA PHE A 708 27.83 7.55 -35.15
C PHE A 708 28.19 7.64 -36.65
N GLN A 709 28.65 6.56 -37.28
CA GLN A 709 28.93 6.59 -38.71
C GLN A 709 27.62 6.57 -39.50
N GLN A 710 27.27 7.70 -40.11
CA GLN A 710 26.27 7.74 -41.17
C GLN A 710 26.61 6.68 -42.23
N PRO A 711 25.63 5.99 -42.82
CA PRO A 711 25.89 5.01 -43.85
C PRO A 711 26.64 5.69 -45.01
N GLU A 712 27.92 5.31 -45.19
CA GLU A 712 28.69 5.73 -46.34
C GLU A 712 28.02 5.18 -47.61
N ASN A 713 27.88 6.09 -48.57
CA ASN A 713 27.39 5.84 -49.91
C ASN A 713 28.14 4.64 -50.55
N PRO A 714 27.47 3.58 -51.02
CA PRO A 714 28.12 2.38 -51.51
C PRO A 714 28.62 2.60 -52.95
N GLU A 715 29.72 3.33 -53.11
CA GLU A 715 30.50 3.34 -54.36
C GLU A 715 31.99 3.27 -54.02
N ASN A 716 32.54 2.05 -53.93
CA ASN A 716 33.70 1.56 -54.70
C ASN A 716 34.39 0.37 -53.99
N PRO A 717 34.54 -0.82 -54.62
CA PRO A 717 35.20 -1.97 -54.01
C PRO A 717 36.64 -2.15 -54.51
N GLU A 718 37.64 -1.99 -53.66
CA GLU A 718 39.04 -2.45 -53.85
C GLU A 718 39.66 -2.57 -52.44
N ASP A 719 40.45 -3.55 -51.99
CA ASP A 719 40.85 -4.92 -52.34
C ASP A 719 41.55 -5.45 -51.02
N PRO A 720 41.73 -6.77 -50.79
CA PRO A 720 41.94 -7.34 -49.45
C PRO A 720 43.40 -7.70 -49.12
N GLU A 721 43.91 -7.37 -47.93
CA GLU A 721 45.14 -7.95 -47.34
C GLU A 721 45.11 -7.73 -45.81
N VAL A 722 45.57 -8.58 -44.87
CA VAL A 722 46.17 -9.92 -44.82
C VAL A 722 45.98 -10.40 -43.36
N LEU A 723 45.68 -11.70 -43.18
CA LEU A 723 45.67 -12.41 -41.90
C LEU A 723 47.10 -12.81 -41.51
N GLU A 724 47.57 -12.43 -40.31
CA GLU A 724 48.62 -13.16 -39.58
C GLU A 724 48.36 -13.18 -38.05
N LEU A 725 48.44 -14.39 -37.48
CA LEU A 725 48.54 -14.76 -36.05
C LEU A 725 49.80 -15.66 -35.93
N PRO A 726 50.25 -16.07 -34.73
CA PRO A 726 50.79 -15.31 -33.59
C PRO A 726 52.24 -15.77 -33.24
N GLY A 727 52.92 -15.13 -32.28
CA GLY A 727 54.27 -15.55 -31.84
C GLY A 727 54.70 -15.06 -30.44
N GLU A 728 54.38 -15.87 -29.43
CA GLU A 728 55.24 -16.50 -28.40
C GLU A 728 56.49 -15.80 -27.74
N VAL A 729 56.54 -15.95 -26.40
CA VAL A 729 57.69 -16.19 -25.44
C VAL A 729 58.29 -15.05 -24.54
N GLU A 730 58.14 -15.27 -23.22
CA GLU A 730 58.95 -15.03 -21.97
C GLU A 730 59.81 -13.76 -21.71
N GLU A 731 59.74 -13.19 -20.48
CA GLU A 731 60.64 -13.45 -19.32
C GLU A 731 60.45 -12.40 -18.19
N THR A 732 60.42 -12.88 -16.94
CA THR A 732 60.49 -12.16 -15.64
C THR A 732 61.96 -11.78 -15.27
N PRO A 733 62.32 -11.40 -14.02
CA PRO A 733 61.85 -10.39 -13.04
C PRO A 733 63.04 -9.48 -12.57
N TYR A 734 62.84 -8.53 -11.65
CA TYR A 734 63.77 -8.25 -10.52
C TYR A 734 63.21 -7.20 -9.54
N MET A 735 63.10 -7.62 -8.27
CA MET A 735 63.10 -6.83 -7.03
C MET A 735 64.54 -6.48 -6.61
N VAL A 736 64.76 -5.40 -5.85
CA VAL A 736 65.72 -5.27 -4.72
C VAL A 736 65.28 -4.01 -3.91
N ASP A 737 64.76 -4.13 -2.67
CA ASP A 737 65.43 -4.20 -1.33
C ASP A 737 65.76 -2.78 -0.79
N ILE A 738 65.69 -2.42 0.51
CA ILE A 738 66.47 -2.86 1.69
C ILE A 738 65.70 -2.37 2.95
N THR A 739 65.22 -3.20 3.90
CA THR A 739 65.83 -3.81 5.12
C THR A 739 66.37 -2.90 6.25
N GLU A 740 65.92 -3.20 7.49
CA GLU A 740 66.63 -3.29 8.80
C GLU A 740 65.51 -3.32 9.90
N GLY A 741 65.39 -4.23 10.87
CA GLY A 741 66.18 -5.36 11.35
C GLY A 741 66.17 -5.40 12.90
N ILE A 742 65.82 -6.56 13.50
CA ILE A 742 66.38 -7.15 14.75
C ILE A 742 65.83 -6.57 16.09
N GLU A 743 65.52 -7.25 17.22
CA GLU A 743 65.70 -8.58 17.89
C GLU A 743 64.52 -8.69 18.92
N ASP A 744 63.76 -9.79 19.06
CA ASP A 744 63.94 -11.04 19.84
C ASP A 744 63.74 -11.00 21.40
N GLU A 745 62.89 -11.96 21.83
CA GLU A 745 62.90 -12.79 23.06
C GLU A 745 62.36 -12.30 24.45
N ASP A 746 61.24 -12.94 24.81
CA ASP A 746 61.00 -13.83 25.98
C ASP A 746 60.65 -13.37 27.42
N GLU A 747 59.59 -14.07 27.90
CA GLU A 747 59.35 -14.69 29.21
C GLU A 747 58.96 -13.88 30.48
N SER A 748 57.66 -14.01 30.83
CA SER A 748 57.12 -14.61 32.08
C SER A 748 57.05 -13.84 33.42
N SER A 749 56.02 -14.25 34.20
CA SER A 749 55.75 -14.03 35.65
C SER A 749 55.18 -12.66 36.04
N SER A 750 54.33 -12.46 37.06
CA SER A 750 53.49 -13.29 37.94
C SER A 750 52.64 -12.32 38.78
N ASP A 751 51.52 -12.81 39.29
CA ASP A 751 50.59 -12.30 40.32
C ASP A 751 51.06 -11.19 41.30
N GLU A 752 50.16 -10.27 41.67
CA GLU A 752 49.55 -10.18 43.02
C GLU A 752 48.70 -8.90 43.25
N GLU A 753 47.75 -9.06 44.17
CA GLU A 753 46.65 -8.20 44.64
C GLU A 753 47.05 -6.84 45.26
N SER A 754 46.12 -5.86 45.29
CA SER A 754 45.51 -5.34 46.54
C SER A 754 44.70 -4.04 46.38
N GLU A 755 43.77 -3.87 47.32
CA GLU A 755 42.58 -3.00 47.35
C GLU A 755 42.80 -1.52 47.74
N GLN A 756 41.96 -0.64 47.16
CA GLN A 756 41.28 0.57 47.72
C GLN A 756 42.07 1.76 48.34
N PRO A 757 41.48 2.96 48.53
CA PRO A 757 40.31 3.61 47.92
C PRO A 757 40.60 5.05 47.39
N LYS A 758 39.70 5.62 46.56
CA LYS A 758 39.72 7.05 46.17
C LYS A 758 38.50 7.81 46.71
N GLN A 759 38.77 8.97 47.29
CA GLN A 759 37.84 10.11 47.42
C GLN A 759 38.68 11.40 47.68
N PRO A 760 38.19 12.62 47.44
CA PRO A 760 37.82 13.22 46.15
C PRO A 760 38.45 14.64 45.96
N GLU A 761 38.02 15.37 44.92
CA GLU A 761 38.18 16.83 44.65
C GLU A 761 39.52 17.27 43.99
N VAL A 762 39.62 18.16 42.98
CA VAL A 762 38.77 19.23 42.40
C VAL A 762 39.39 19.63 41.02
N PRO A 763 38.68 20.34 40.10
CA PRO A 763 38.92 20.29 38.66
C PRO A 763 40.05 21.20 38.16
N ALA A 764 40.69 20.82 37.06
CA ALA A 764 41.69 21.61 36.35
C ALA A 764 41.23 21.94 34.91
N ASN A 765 41.14 23.25 34.67
CA ASN A 765 41.48 24.04 33.48
C ASN A 765 41.01 23.57 32.06
N PRO A 766 40.23 24.38 31.32
CA PRO A 766 39.79 24.08 29.96
C PRO A 766 40.80 24.62 28.95
N GLU A 767 41.81 23.83 28.56
CA GLU A 767 42.62 24.12 27.36
C GLU A 767 43.52 22.90 27.01
N GLN A 768 42.91 21.77 26.70
CA GLN A 768 43.52 20.71 25.88
C GLN A 768 42.44 20.05 25.02
N PRO A 769 42.66 19.81 23.71
CA PRO A 769 41.79 18.95 22.92
C PRO A 769 41.77 17.57 23.59
N GLN A 770 40.59 17.13 24.02
CA GLN A 770 40.42 15.78 24.53
C GLN A 770 40.82 14.80 23.41
N GLN A 771 41.68 13.83 23.75
CA GLN A 771 41.94 12.70 22.86
C GLN A 771 40.60 12.02 22.52
N PRO A 772 40.40 11.55 21.27
CA PRO A 772 39.18 10.84 20.90
C PRO A 772 38.97 9.68 21.88
N GLN A 773 37.81 9.66 22.53
CA GLN A 773 37.46 8.60 23.48
C GLN A 773 37.48 7.26 22.72
N GLN A 774 38.28 6.31 23.21
CA GLN A 774 38.27 4.96 22.65
C GLN A 774 36.86 4.36 22.78
N PRO A 775 36.40 3.58 21.79
CA PRO A 775 35.09 2.94 21.87
C PRO A 775 34.97 2.07 23.12
N LYS A 776 33.82 2.13 23.79
CA LYS A 776 33.58 1.35 25.02
C LYS A 776 33.70 -0.14 24.71
N GLN A 777 34.69 -0.81 25.30
CA GLN A 777 34.85 -2.26 25.16
C GLN A 777 33.78 -2.99 25.98
N VAL A 778 33.09 -3.95 25.36
CA VAL A 778 32.02 -4.75 25.97
C VAL A 778 32.50 -6.18 26.13
N ASP A 779 32.43 -6.70 27.36
CA ASP A 779 32.70 -8.11 27.65
C ASP A 779 31.51 -8.98 27.22
N THR A 780 31.70 -9.75 26.15
CA THR A 780 30.70 -10.65 25.58
C THR A 780 30.86 -12.10 26.08
N SER A 781 31.89 -12.41 26.87
CA SER A 781 32.26 -13.80 27.24
C SER A 781 31.19 -14.56 28.04
N LYS A 782 30.30 -13.81 28.73
CA LYS A 782 29.18 -14.36 29.51
C LYS A 782 27.92 -14.65 28.69
N TYR A 783 27.84 -14.23 27.43
CA TYR A 783 26.68 -14.44 26.56
C TYR A 783 26.93 -15.63 25.62
N THR A 784 26.63 -16.83 26.11
CA THR A 784 27.10 -18.08 25.51
C THR A 784 26.10 -18.77 24.60
N LYS A 785 24.82 -18.38 24.64
CA LYS A 785 23.74 -19.04 23.87
C LYS A 785 23.14 -18.08 22.86
N GLU A 786 23.26 -18.40 21.59
CA GLU A 786 22.50 -17.71 20.55
C GLU A 786 21.03 -18.16 20.60
N VAL A 787 20.12 -17.18 20.61
CA VAL A 787 18.68 -17.41 20.61
C VAL A 787 18.18 -17.48 19.17
N PHE A 788 18.52 -16.47 18.37
CA PHE A 788 18.28 -16.38 16.94
C PHE A 788 19.21 -15.32 16.35
N ALA A 789 19.31 -15.31 15.03
CA ALA A 789 20.02 -14.29 14.27
C ALA A 789 19.04 -13.54 13.37
N VAL A 790 19.22 -12.22 13.27
CA VAL A 790 18.45 -11.36 12.37
C VAL A 790 19.37 -10.82 11.29
N ASN A 791 19.10 -11.20 10.04
CA ASN A 791 19.77 -10.66 8.87
C ASN A 791 19.09 -9.34 8.48
N LEU A 792 19.79 -8.22 8.61
CA LEU A 792 19.33 -6.88 8.25
C LEU A 792 19.96 -6.48 6.91
N ILE A 793 19.12 -6.32 5.90
CA ILE A 793 19.48 -5.91 4.54
C ILE A 793 19.23 -4.40 4.44
N GLU A 794 20.25 -3.62 4.11
CA GLU A 794 20.13 -2.15 4.00
C GLU A 794 19.54 -1.78 2.63
N THR A 795 18.37 -1.15 2.59
CA THR A 795 17.66 -0.88 1.31
C THR A 795 17.82 0.56 0.82
N HIS A 796 17.50 1.54 1.67
CA HIS A 796 17.57 2.97 1.33
C HIS A 796 18.31 3.74 2.41
N LYS A 797 19.01 4.80 2.02
CA LYS A 797 19.81 5.63 2.92
C LYS A 797 19.57 7.11 2.70
N TYR A 798 19.34 7.83 3.79
CA TYR A 798 19.28 9.28 3.83
C TYR A 798 20.35 9.78 4.79
N SER A 799 20.94 10.93 4.48
CA SER A 799 21.96 11.52 5.34
C SER A 799 21.82 13.03 5.48
N VAL A 800 22.29 13.54 6.62
CA VAL A 800 22.41 14.97 6.93
C VAL A 800 23.79 15.19 7.54
N ASP A 801 24.60 16.03 6.89
CA ASP A 801 25.94 16.39 7.37
C ASP A 801 25.89 17.62 8.27
N GLY A 802 25.65 17.37 9.55
CA GLY A 802 25.49 18.40 10.57
C GLY A 802 26.77 19.10 11.01
N ASN A 803 26.61 20.20 11.73
CA ASN A 803 27.70 20.92 12.35
C ASN A 803 28.30 20.17 13.55
N THR A 804 27.50 19.36 14.25
CA THR A 804 27.91 18.57 15.43
C THR A 804 28.17 17.11 15.07
N CYS A 805 27.37 16.53 14.18
CA CYS A 805 27.50 15.14 13.74
C CYS A 805 26.97 14.91 12.32
N PHE A 806 27.49 13.88 11.68
CA PHE A 806 26.90 13.29 10.48
C PHE A 806 25.85 12.27 10.88
N VAL A 807 24.65 12.34 10.30
CA VAL A 807 23.54 11.42 10.57
C VAL A 807 23.24 10.61 9.32
N GLU A 808 23.10 9.29 9.48
CA GLU A 808 22.62 8.36 8.46
C GLU A 808 21.35 7.68 8.98
N MET A 809 20.27 7.73 8.22
CA MET A 809 19.07 6.92 8.41
C MET A 809 19.02 5.87 7.30
N ILE A 810 18.96 4.60 7.70
CA ILE A 810 19.10 3.44 6.83
C ILE A 810 17.84 2.58 6.99
N TYR A 811 17.06 2.41 5.95
CA TYR A 811 15.90 1.50 5.95
C TYR A 811 16.37 0.05 5.81
N LEU A 812 15.62 -0.85 6.44
CA LEU A 812 16.00 -2.25 6.57
C LEU A 812 14.90 -3.16 6.03
N GLU A 813 15.32 -4.22 5.34
CA GLU A 813 14.57 -5.46 5.16
C GLU A 813 15.33 -6.58 5.85
N GLY A 814 14.80 -7.80 5.84
CA GLY A 814 15.52 -8.91 6.43
C GLY A 814 14.70 -10.11 6.81
N SER A 815 15.37 -11.05 7.44
CA SER A 815 14.77 -12.25 8.02
C SER A 815 15.39 -12.58 9.36
N CYS A 816 14.60 -13.25 10.20
CA CYS A 816 15.04 -13.83 11.46
C CYS A 816 15.06 -15.35 11.30
N ALA A 817 16.17 -15.97 11.71
CA ALA A 817 16.29 -17.42 11.74
C ALA A 817 16.90 -17.86 13.07
N GLY A 818 16.35 -18.90 13.67
CA GLY A 818 16.88 -19.44 14.91
C GLY A 818 16.08 -20.58 15.50
N GLU A 819 16.61 -21.13 16.59
CA GLU A 819 16.00 -22.25 17.31
C GLU A 819 14.65 -21.85 17.91
N TYR A 820 14.52 -20.59 18.38
CA TYR A 820 13.34 -20.14 19.13
C TYR A 820 12.29 -19.41 18.28
N PHE A 821 12.71 -18.80 17.16
CA PHE A 821 11.84 -18.00 16.32
C PHE A 821 12.38 -17.89 14.89
N ASN A 822 11.50 -18.01 13.91
CA ASN A 822 11.81 -17.80 12.50
C ASN A 822 10.77 -16.86 11.90
N GLY A 823 11.20 -15.89 11.10
CA GLY A 823 10.30 -14.88 10.58
C GLY A 823 10.95 -13.94 9.56
N GLU A 824 10.18 -12.98 9.09
CA GLU A 824 10.61 -11.97 8.13
C GLU A 824 10.35 -10.57 8.66
N LEU A 825 11.21 -9.63 8.29
CA LEU A 825 11.02 -8.24 8.66
C LEU A 825 9.89 -7.63 7.83
N ILE A 826 9.01 -6.86 8.47
CA ILE A 826 8.03 -6.05 7.72
C ILE A 826 8.75 -4.86 7.10
N PHE A 827 8.68 -4.76 5.76
CA PHE A 827 9.31 -3.70 4.97
C PHE A 827 8.72 -2.31 5.28
N LYS A 828 9.59 -1.28 5.31
CA LYS A 828 9.33 0.16 5.60
C LYS A 828 8.99 0.55 7.05
N ASP A 829 8.80 -0.41 7.95
CA ASP A 829 8.69 -0.17 9.40
C ASP A 829 10.01 -0.28 10.16
N SER A 830 11.11 -0.50 9.44
CA SER A 830 12.40 -0.90 9.98
C SER A 830 13.50 0.06 9.54
N SER A 831 14.20 0.68 10.50
CA SER A 831 15.30 1.59 10.21
C SER A 831 16.40 1.60 11.29
N THR A 832 17.64 1.74 10.84
CA THR A 832 18.82 2.08 11.65
C THR A 832 19.14 3.55 11.50
N VAL A 833 19.34 4.25 12.61
CA VAL A 833 19.94 5.58 12.61
C VAL A 833 21.33 5.50 13.19
N VAL A 834 22.33 6.01 12.48
CA VAL A 834 23.73 6.15 12.93
C VAL A 834 24.08 7.63 13.00
N LYS A 835 24.61 8.09 14.14
CA LYS A 835 25.14 9.44 14.32
C LYS A 835 26.63 9.36 14.60
N ARG A 836 27.44 10.07 13.81
CA ARG A 836 28.90 10.14 13.94
C ARG A 836 29.29 11.56 14.31
N PHE A 837 29.55 11.79 15.59
CA PHE A 837 29.89 13.10 16.13
C PHE A 837 31.32 13.48 15.77
N LYS A 838 31.55 14.79 15.59
CA LYS A 838 32.88 15.32 15.23
C LYS A 838 33.93 15.15 16.34
N ASP A 839 33.50 14.88 17.57
CA ASP A 839 34.36 14.51 18.71
C ASP A 839 34.78 13.02 18.70
N GLY A 840 34.31 12.24 17.72
CA GLY A 840 34.60 10.82 17.57
C GLY A 840 33.57 9.88 18.21
N ARG A 841 32.56 10.41 18.92
CA ARG A 841 31.47 9.61 19.48
C ARG A 841 30.58 9.04 18.37
N ILE A 842 30.13 7.80 18.53
CA ILE A 842 29.17 7.15 17.63
C ILE A 842 27.95 6.72 18.44
N GLU A 843 26.77 7.04 17.94
CA GLU A 843 25.50 6.52 18.42
C GLU A 843 24.82 5.75 17.30
N SER A 844 24.19 4.62 17.61
CA SER A 844 23.42 3.86 16.64
C SER A 844 22.20 3.25 17.32
N THR A 845 21.03 3.45 16.74
CA THR A 845 19.78 2.86 17.20
C THR A 845 19.02 2.27 16.02
N ALA A 846 18.80 0.97 16.04
CA ALA A 846 17.98 0.25 15.06
C ALA A 846 16.62 -0.09 15.64
N ARG A 847 15.56 0.07 14.85
CA ARG A 847 14.21 -0.41 15.20
C ARG A 847 13.70 -1.25 14.05
N TYR A 848 13.21 -2.44 14.34
CA TYR A 848 12.66 -3.34 13.34
C TYR A 848 11.68 -4.32 13.97
N TYR A 849 10.85 -4.89 13.10
CA TYR A 849 9.73 -5.73 13.45
C TYR A 849 9.81 -7.02 12.67
N VAL A 850 9.57 -8.16 13.32
CA VAL A 850 9.67 -9.47 12.69
C VAL A 850 8.36 -10.23 12.90
N ASN A 851 7.77 -10.66 11.78
CA ASN A 851 6.58 -11.51 11.75
C ASN A 851 7.03 -12.94 11.53
N GLY A 852 6.54 -13.87 12.35
CA GLY A 852 7.04 -15.23 12.25
C GLY A 852 6.35 -16.20 13.19
N THR A 853 7.00 -17.33 13.38
CA THR A 853 6.53 -18.40 14.26
C THR A 853 7.61 -18.80 15.25
N ASP A 854 7.18 -19.12 16.48
CA ASP A 854 8.05 -19.73 17.48
C ASP A 854 8.36 -21.21 17.17
N TYR A 855 9.16 -21.83 18.03
CA TYR A 855 9.53 -23.25 17.93
C TYR A 855 8.36 -24.24 18.11
N GLU A 856 7.18 -23.78 18.53
CA GLU A 856 5.94 -24.58 18.60
C GLU A 856 4.98 -24.27 17.45
N ASN A 857 5.39 -23.41 16.50
CA ASN A 857 4.61 -22.90 15.37
C ASN A 857 3.46 -21.96 15.76
N ASN A 858 3.54 -21.30 16.91
CA ASN A 858 2.64 -20.20 17.22
C ASN A 858 3.08 -18.97 16.42
N ALA A 859 2.17 -18.45 15.59
CA ALA A 859 2.40 -17.22 14.86
C ALA A 859 2.35 -16.01 15.82
N GLY A 860 3.19 -15.02 15.55
CA GLY A 860 3.21 -13.75 16.29
C GLY A 860 4.34 -12.83 15.85
N HIS A 861 4.66 -11.90 16.73
CA HIS A 861 5.47 -10.74 16.42
C HIS A 861 6.60 -10.54 17.42
N ILE A 862 7.73 -10.00 16.94
CA ILE A 862 8.81 -9.50 17.79
C ILE A 862 9.24 -8.12 17.31
N HIS A 863 9.21 -7.14 18.20
CA HIS A 863 9.78 -5.81 17.99
C HIS A 863 11.13 -5.69 18.69
N PHE A 864 12.08 -5.07 17.99
CA PHE A 864 13.42 -4.79 18.48
C PHE A 864 13.69 -3.28 18.48
N GLU A 865 14.28 -2.78 19.56
CA GLU A 865 15.02 -1.51 19.57
C GLU A 865 16.44 -1.75 20.06
N ASP A 866 17.38 -1.81 19.11
CA ASP A 866 18.78 -2.10 19.33
C ASP A 866 19.61 -0.84 19.48
N ASN A 867 20.12 -0.61 20.70
CA ASN A 867 20.96 0.53 21.02
C ASN A 867 22.42 0.12 21.12
N LEU A 868 23.32 0.82 20.42
CA LEU A 868 24.76 0.57 20.48
C LEU A 868 25.29 0.74 21.91
N LEU A 869 25.84 -0.34 22.45
CA LEU A 869 26.48 -0.36 23.77
C LEU A 869 27.98 -0.10 23.67
N GLY A 870 28.62 -0.57 22.60
CA GLY A 870 30.07 -0.50 22.40
C GLY A 870 30.56 -1.52 21.38
N TYR A 871 31.79 -1.99 21.55
CA TYR A 871 32.43 -2.96 20.66
C TYR A 871 33.03 -4.12 21.45
N ASP A 872 33.00 -5.33 20.90
CA ASP A 872 33.65 -6.49 21.51
C ASP A 872 35.18 -6.50 21.27
N GLU A 873 35.86 -7.53 21.76
CA GLU A 873 37.31 -7.72 21.57
C GLU A 873 37.74 -7.81 20.09
N ASN A 874 36.83 -8.22 19.20
CA ASN A 874 37.04 -8.35 17.76
C ASN A 874 36.62 -7.09 16.99
N GLN A 875 36.33 -5.98 17.69
CA GLN A 875 35.85 -4.72 17.11
C GLN A 875 34.48 -4.86 16.39
N ARG A 876 33.67 -5.85 16.76
CA ARG A 876 32.28 -5.96 16.29
C ARG A 876 31.37 -5.06 17.12
N PRO A 877 30.42 -4.32 16.52
CA PRO A 877 29.44 -3.55 17.28
C PRO A 877 28.59 -4.46 18.16
N VAL A 878 28.37 -4.05 19.41
CA VAL A 878 27.52 -4.74 20.37
C VAL A 878 26.35 -3.84 20.73
N THR A 879 25.13 -4.34 20.59
CA THR A 879 23.89 -3.65 20.97
C THR A 879 23.25 -4.26 22.20
N VAL A 880 22.41 -3.47 22.85
CA VAL A 880 21.49 -3.92 23.89
C VAL A 880 20.08 -3.72 23.37
N PRO A 881 19.33 -4.80 23.11
CA PRO A 881 17.97 -4.69 22.64
C PRO A 881 16.99 -4.36 23.77
N THR A 882 15.94 -3.64 23.39
CA THR A 882 14.61 -3.73 24.00
C THR A 882 13.78 -4.65 23.12
N ILE A 883 13.23 -5.73 23.69
CA ILE A 883 12.44 -6.73 22.96
C ILE A 883 11.01 -6.72 23.50
N ILE A 884 10.03 -6.71 22.59
CA ILE A 884 8.61 -6.88 22.89
C ILE A 884 8.07 -8.00 22.00
N THR A 885 7.25 -8.90 22.55
CA THR A 885 6.63 -10.01 21.80
C THR A 885 5.25 -10.35 22.35
N ASP A 886 4.29 -10.67 21.48
CA ASP A 886 2.96 -11.21 21.86
C ASP A 886 2.98 -12.73 22.05
N ILE A 887 4.10 -13.39 21.76
CA ILE A 887 4.22 -14.85 21.86
C ILE A 887 4.52 -15.25 23.31
N GLN A 888 3.56 -15.92 23.94
CA GLN A 888 3.64 -16.33 25.35
C GLN A 888 4.87 -17.21 25.67
N ASN A 889 5.29 -18.06 24.74
CA ASN A 889 6.48 -18.91 24.87
C ASN A 889 7.80 -18.12 24.82
N LEU A 890 7.78 -16.93 24.24
CA LEU A 890 8.92 -16.04 24.09
C LEU A 890 8.89 -14.86 25.08
N ALA A 891 7.93 -14.84 26.00
CA ALA A 891 7.77 -13.78 27.01
C ALA A 891 9.04 -13.49 27.82
N TRP A 892 9.87 -14.51 28.03
CA TRP A 892 11.12 -14.38 28.77
C TRP A 892 12.13 -13.47 28.06
N LEU A 893 12.08 -13.33 26.72
CA LEU A 893 12.98 -12.47 25.94
C LEU A 893 12.91 -11.00 26.38
N GLN A 894 11.72 -10.53 26.78
CA GLN A 894 11.50 -9.12 27.11
C GLN A 894 12.27 -8.66 28.36
N THR A 895 12.66 -9.60 29.22
CA THR A 895 13.38 -9.31 30.48
C THR A 895 14.69 -10.07 30.60
N ALA A 896 15.11 -10.80 29.57
CA ALA A 896 16.36 -11.56 29.58
C ALA A 896 17.59 -10.65 29.44
N ASP A 897 18.72 -11.10 29.98
CA ASP A 897 20.03 -10.48 29.75
C ASP A 897 20.56 -10.91 28.38
N ILE A 898 20.15 -10.18 27.34
CA ILE A 898 20.49 -10.40 25.94
C ILE A 898 21.28 -9.22 25.39
N ILE A 899 22.25 -9.50 24.52
CA ILE A 899 22.95 -8.52 23.66
C ILE A 899 22.83 -8.92 22.20
N GLY A 900 22.91 -7.96 21.28
CA GLY A 900 23.12 -8.21 19.86
C GLY A 900 24.60 -8.05 19.52
N VAL A 901 25.21 -9.04 18.87
CA VAL A 901 26.57 -8.93 18.31
C VAL A 901 26.44 -8.81 16.80
N MET A 902 26.89 -7.69 16.25
CA MET A 902 26.71 -7.38 14.83
C MET A 902 27.90 -7.82 13.99
N GLU A 903 27.62 -8.54 12.91
CA GLU A 903 28.57 -8.89 11.87
C GLU A 903 28.23 -8.15 10.59
N LYS A 904 29.25 -7.67 9.88
CA LYS A 904 29.06 -7.03 8.59
C LYS A 904 28.86 -8.10 7.52
N THR A 905 27.83 -7.96 6.71
CA THR A 905 27.59 -8.78 5.51
C THR A 905 27.77 -7.93 4.26
N ASP A 906 27.69 -8.55 3.08
CA ASP A 906 27.79 -7.82 1.80
C ASP A 906 26.57 -6.90 1.56
N GLU A 907 25.40 -7.29 2.07
CA GLU A 907 24.11 -6.61 1.87
C GLU A 907 23.65 -5.77 3.08
N GLY A 908 24.35 -5.86 4.22
CA GLY A 908 23.99 -5.14 5.44
C GLY A 908 24.67 -5.68 6.69
N ARG A 909 23.88 -6.19 7.64
CA ARG A 909 24.38 -6.69 8.93
C ARG A 909 23.63 -7.92 9.40
N LEU A 910 24.36 -8.89 9.94
CA LEU A 910 23.78 -10.01 10.68
C LEU A 910 23.89 -9.72 12.18
N VAL A 911 22.77 -9.75 12.91
CA VAL A 911 22.73 -9.53 14.35
C VAL A 911 22.52 -10.85 15.07
N HIS A 912 23.52 -11.30 15.82
CA HIS A 912 23.43 -12.48 16.67
C HIS A 912 22.91 -12.09 18.05
N TYR A 913 21.71 -12.55 18.42
CA TYR A 913 21.16 -12.30 19.75
C TYR A 913 21.64 -13.35 20.75
N MET A 914 22.57 -12.92 21.61
CA MET A 914 23.27 -13.77 22.56
C MET A 914 22.69 -13.59 23.96
N TRP A 915 22.25 -14.68 24.57
CA TRP A 915 21.67 -14.73 25.91
C TRP A 915 22.72 -15.19 26.94
N ASN A 916 22.77 -14.47 28.06
CA ASN A 916 23.49 -14.89 29.27
C ASN A 916 22.59 -15.81 30.12
N GLU A 917 22.60 -17.10 29.82
CA GLU A 917 21.80 -18.13 30.51
C GLU A 917 22.10 -18.21 32.02
N SER A 918 23.29 -17.78 32.45
CA SER A 918 23.68 -17.79 33.86
C SER A 918 23.02 -16.67 34.68
N ASN A 919 22.51 -15.63 34.02
CA ASN A 919 21.84 -14.51 34.66
C ASN A 919 20.31 -14.64 34.56
N THR A 920 19.71 -15.10 35.65
CA THR A 920 18.25 -15.26 35.78
C THR A 920 17.55 -13.99 36.29
N THR A 921 18.28 -12.89 36.49
CA THR A 921 17.71 -11.63 36.95
C THR A 921 16.92 -10.99 35.81
N LYS A 922 15.62 -10.76 36.01
CA LYS A 922 14.79 -10.02 35.06
C LYS A 922 15.30 -8.58 34.91
N LYS A 923 15.73 -8.20 33.71
CA LYS A 923 16.07 -6.83 33.33
C LYS A 923 14.80 -5.96 33.40
N PRO A 924 14.84 -4.78 34.04
CA PRO A 924 13.70 -3.87 34.04
C PRO A 924 13.48 -3.31 32.63
N PHE A 925 12.22 -2.99 32.30
CA PHE A 925 11.90 -2.24 31.10
C PHE A 925 12.57 -0.86 31.10
N PRO A 926 12.87 -0.28 29.92
CA PRO A 926 13.30 1.11 29.82
C PRO A 926 12.34 2.03 30.58
N VAL A 927 12.90 3.04 31.25
CA VAL A 927 12.11 4.01 32.01
C VAL A 927 11.76 5.19 31.09
N ALA A 928 10.48 5.47 30.95
CA ALA A 928 9.94 6.66 30.31
C ALA A 928 10.59 7.92 30.89
N ARG A 929 11.19 8.75 30.03
CA ARG A 929 11.87 9.99 30.43
C ARG A 929 11.00 11.20 30.10
N TYR A 930 10.70 11.99 31.12
CA TYR A 930 10.01 13.27 30.94
C TYR A 930 10.92 14.29 30.24
N PRO A 931 10.39 15.05 29.26
CA PRO A 931 11.08 16.21 28.71
C PRO A 931 11.49 17.20 29.83
N ASP A 932 12.63 17.86 29.66
CA ASP A 932 13.10 18.88 30.61
C ASP A 932 12.22 20.13 30.54
N GLU A 933 11.28 20.28 31.48
CA GLU A 933 10.42 21.45 31.64
C GLU A 933 10.97 22.51 32.60
N SER A 934 12.22 22.36 33.07
CA SER A 934 12.81 23.32 34.02
C SER A 934 13.18 24.66 33.38
N LYS A 935 13.22 24.72 32.04
CA LYS A 935 13.59 25.90 31.24
C LYS A 935 12.36 26.62 30.69
N ASN A 936 12.49 27.91 30.40
CA ASN A 936 11.43 28.73 29.81
C ASN A 936 11.50 28.69 28.27
N TYR A 937 10.74 27.79 27.63
CA TYR A 937 10.67 27.63 26.18
C TYR A 937 9.63 28.56 25.56
N ASN A 938 9.99 29.83 25.37
CA ASN A 938 9.09 30.88 24.88
C ASN A 938 9.34 31.30 23.43
N LYS A 939 10.39 30.79 22.79
CA LYS A 939 10.75 31.13 21.40
C LYS A 939 10.36 29.99 20.46
N LYS A 940 9.37 30.23 19.59
CA LYS A 940 8.96 29.26 18.56
C LYS A 940 10.06 29.14 17.49
N VAL A 941 10.41 27.91 17.11
CA VAL A 941 11.46 27.62 16.13
C VAL A 941 10.85 27.23 14.79
N LEU A 942 10.06 26.16 14.77
CA LEU A 942 9.36 25.67 13.58
C LEU A 942 8.09 24.89 13.99
N THR A 943 7.18 24.69 13.04
CA THR A 943 6.03 23.80 13.16
C THR A 943 6.15 22.75 12.08
N VAL A 944 6.04 21.48 12.48
CA VAL A 944 5.93 20.35 11.57
C VAL A 944 4.47 19.94 11.52
N ASP A 945 3.88 20.03 10.34
CA ASP A 945 2.61 19.42 10.03
C ASP A 945 2.86 17.93 9.73
N VAL A 946 2.20 17.08 10.51
CA VAL A 946 2.28 15.62 10.38
C VAL A 946 1.04 15.16 9.62
N ILE A 947 1.27 14.40 8.55
CA ILE A 947 0.25 13.75 7.73
C ILE A 947 0.30 12.27 8.08
N PRO A 948 -0.60 11.75 8.93
CA PRO A 948 -0.73 10.32 9.15
C PRO A 948 -1.08 9.62 7.84
N GLY A 949 -0.46 8.48 7.55
CA GLY A 949 -0.79 7.67 6.37
C GLY A 949 0.41 7.33 5.50
N GLY A 950 0.38 6.13 4.91
CA GLY A 950 1.38 5.66 3.94
C GLY A 950 1.50 4.14 3.87
N LEU A 951 1.41 3.42 5.00
CA LEU A 951 1.46 1.94 5.06
C LEU A 951 0.65 1.31 6.21
N GLY A 952 -0.09 2.11 6.99
CA GLY A 952 -0.96 1.63 8.06
C GLY A 952 -0.45 1.95 9.47
N PHE A 953 -1.32 1.64 10.42
CA PHE A 953 -1.01 1.57 11.85
C PHE A 953 -0.68 0.10 12.13
N ASP A 954 0.54 -0.20 12.54
CA ASP A 954 0.91 -1.55 12.95
C ASP A 954 1.36 -1.54 14.40
N GLY A 955 1.08 -2.61 15.13
CA GLY A 955 1.34 -2.67 16.55
C GLY A 955 0.67 -3.86 17.18
N PHE A 956 1.22 -4.27 18.31
CA PHE A 956 0.74 -5.41 19.05
C PHE A 956 0.90 -5.20 20.54
N GLN A 957 -0.01 -5.81 21.28
CA GLN A 957 0.11 -5.91 22.71
C GLN A 957 1.04 -7.07 23.02
N GLY A 958 2.21 -6.75 23.57
CA GLY A 958 3.13 -7.75 24.06
C GLY A 958 2.65 -8.38 25.36
N VAL A 959 3.31 -9.48 25.72
CA VAL A 959 3.05 -10.19 26.98
C VAL A 959 3.52 -9.38 28.19
N GLU A 960 3.01 -9.74 29.38
CA GLU A 960 3.32 -9.07 30.65
C GLU A 960 2.97 -7.55 30.67
N GLY A 961 1.95 -7.13 29.91
CA GLY A 961 1.46 -5.75 29.91
C GLY A 961 2.39 -4.78 29.17
N THR A 962 3.09 -5.28 28.15
CA THR A 962 3.89 -4.49 27.23
C THR A 962 3.12 -4.23 25.94
N GLY A 963 3.56 -3.27 25.14
CA GLY A 963 2.97 -3.02 23.84
C GLY A 963 3.84 -2.10 23.01
N VAL A 964 3.75 -2.25 21.70
CA VAL A 964 4.39 -1.36 20.74
C VAL A 964 3.37 -0.98 19.68
N ALA A 965 3.36 0.29 19.31
CA ALA A 965 2.60 0.79 18.17
C ALA A 965 3.52 1.61 17.26
N LYS A 966 3.30 1.51 15.96
CA LYS A 966 4.01 2.22 14.91
C LYS A 966 2.98 3.01 14.12
N LEU A 967 3.15 4.33 14.18
CA LEU A 967 2.32 5.27 13.45
C LEU A 967 3.16 5.83 12.33
N GLY A 968 2.94 5.34 11.12
CA GLY A 968 3.69 5.90 10.00
C GLY A 968 3.05 7.16 9.42
N PHE A 969 3.91 8.08 9.01
CA PHE A 969 3.52 9.44 8.65
C PHE A 969 4.45 10.03 7.58
N ASN A 970 3.89 10.95 6.81
CA ASN A 970 4.65 11.96 6.09
C ASN A 970 4.59 13.27 6.88
N CYS A 971 5.47 14.21 6.56
CA CYS A 971 5.45 15.51 7.20
C CYS A 971 5.86 16.63 6.25
N PHE A 972 5.43 17.84 6.55
CA PHE A 972 5.93 19.05 5.92
C PHE A 972 6.02 20.16 6.96
N ALA A 973 6.83 21.17 6.68
CA ALA A 973 6.95 22.36 7.51
C ALA A 973 6.81 23.55 6.58
N ASN A 974 5.86 24.43 6.88
CA ASN A 974 5.67 25.66 6.11
C ASN A 974 5.72 26.87 7.06
N THR A 975 6.94 27.20 7.48
CA THR A 975 7.20 28.33 8.38
C THR A 975 7.98 29.42 7.67
N THR A 976 8.10 30.57 8.32
CA THR A 976 8.92 31.67 7.78
C THR A 976 10.41 31.35 7.79
N THR A 977 10.87 30.45 8.67
CA THR A 977 12.27 30.11 8.88
C THR A 977 12.71 28.89 8.07
N PHE A 978 11.80 27.93 7.85
CA PHE A 978 12.02 26.74 7.04
C PHE A 978 10.74 26.33 6.30
N GLN A 979 10.89 26.04 5.02
CA GLN A 979 9.86 25.46 4.16
C GLN A 979 10.40 24.19 3.52
N GLY A 980 9.83 23.04 3.86
CA GLY A 980 10.32 21.76 3.36
C GLY A 980 9.36 20.61 3.63
N GLU A 981 9.66 19.49 3.00
CA GLU A 981 8.86 18.27 3.05
C GLU A 981 9.72 17.10 3.51
N GLY A 982 9.08 16.12 4.15
CA GLY A 982 9.69 14.85 4.48
C GLY A 982 10.25 14.17 3.24
N VAL A 983 11.48 13.66 3.31
CA VAL A 983 12.15 13.04 2.15
C VAL A 983 11.62 11.63 1.83
N ASP A 984 10.89 11.02 2.76
CA ASP A 984 10.32 9.69 2.64
C ASP A 984 9.16 9.53 3.65
N TYR A 985 8.64 8.32 3.75
CA TYR A 985 7.75 7.86 4.81
C TYR A 985 8.51 7.55 6.11
N PHE A 986 7.99 8.03 7.22
CA PHE A 986 8.60 7.87 8.55
C PHE A 986 7.68 7.15 9.51
N VAL A 987 8.24 6.70 10.63
CA VAL A 987 7.50 5.96 11.66
C VAL A 987 7.71 6.60 13.03
N ASP A 988 6.61 6.89 13.71
CA ASP A 988 6.56 7.18 15.14
C ASP A 988 6.39 5.85 15.89
N THR A 989 7.40 5.47 16.69
CA THR A 989 7.34 4.25 17.50
C THR A 989 6.92 4.59 18.91
N ARG A 990 5.88 3.93 19.39
CA ARG A 990 5.29 4.12 20.71
C ARG A 990 5.43 2.87 21.55
N TYR A 991 5.83 3.05 22.80
CA TYR A 991 6.00 1.97 23.76
C TYR A 991 5.07 2.12 24.93
N ILE A 992 4.43 1.01 25.27
CA ILE A 992 3.57 0.86 26.44
C ILE A 992 4.25 -0.14 27.36
N PHE A 993 4.63 0.31 28.55
CA PHE A 993 5.13 -0.56 29.62
C PHE A 993 4.22 -0.39 30.83
N SER A 994 3.74 -1.51 31.39
CA SER A 994 2.86 -1.49 32.56
C SER A 994 3.41 -0.61 33.69
N GLY A 995 2.61 0.36 34.13
CA GLY A 995 2.97 1.30 35.19
C GLY A 995 3.81 2.51 34.76
N GLN A 996 4.03 2.72 33.46
CA GLN A 996 4.72 3.89 32.91
C GLN A 996 3.84 4.65 31.92
N PRO A 997 4.03 5.97 31.74
CA PRO A 997 3.45 6.72 30.63
C PRO A 997 3.86 6.11 29.28
N GLN A 998 3.02 6.30 28.25
CA GLN A 998 3.41 5.88 26.90
C GLN A 998 4.56 6.78 26.43
N SER A 999 5.65 6.15 26.00
CA SER A 999 6.75 6.87 25.36
C SER A 999 6.62 6.79 23.85
N LEU A 1000 7.04 7.83 23.16
CA LEU A 1000 7.01 7.92 21.70
C LEU A 1000 8.34 8.42 21.17
N SER A 1001 8.64 8.06 19.93
CA SER A 1001 9.89 8.43 19.28
C SER A 1001 9.72 8.39 17.77
N ALA A 1002 9.63 9.57 17.19
CA ALA A 1002 9.57 9.77 15.75
C ALA A 1002 10.95 10.21 15.22
N ARG A 1003 11.41 9.58 14.14
CA ARG A 1003 12.68 9.93 13.48
C ARG A 1003 12.40 10.22 12.02
N TYR A 1004 12.80 11.38 11.52
CA TYR A 1004 12.50 11.81 10.16
C TYR A 1004 13.52 12.80 9.59
N ILE A 1005 13.62 12.86 8.27
CA ILE A 1005 14.47 13.83 7.55
C ILE A 1005 13.58 14.67 6.64
N MET A 1006 13.79 15.98 6.64
CA MET A 1006 13.08 16.90 5.75
C MET A 1006 14.10 17.64 4.87
N GLU A 1007 13.74 17.85 3.60
CA GLU A 1007 14.51 18.66 2.66
C GLU A 1007 13.67 19.88 2.26
N GLY A 1008 14.31 21.05 2.21
CA GLY A 1008 13.62 22.30 1.99
C GLY A 1008 14.54 23.47 1.80
N VAL A 1009 14.02 24.66 2.08
CA VAL A 1009 14.75 25.92 2.01
C VAL A 1009 14.58 26.72 3.31
N ASP A 1010 15.60 27.49 3.67
CA ASP A 1010 15.53 28.48 4.74
C ASP A 1010 14.83 29.79 4.29
N ASP A 1011 14.74 30.75 5.21
CA ASP A 1011 14.19 32.10 5.00
C ASP A 1011 14.93 32.95 3.97
N GLU A 1012 16.13 32.55 3.56
CA GLU A 1012 16.94 33.19 2.51
C GLU A 1012 16.86 32.44 1.17
N GLY A 1013 16.15 31.31 1.13
CA GLY A 1013 16.02 30.45 -0.05
C GLY A 1013 17.18 29.47 -0.24
N ASN A 1014 18.07 29.33 0.75
CA ASN A 1014 19.14 28.35 0.68
C ASN A 1014 18.57 26.95 0.92
N LYS A 1015 18.95 25.98 0.09
CA LYS A 1015 18.58 24.58 0.30
C LYS A 1015 19.19 24.06 1.58
N MET A 1016 18.42 23.28 2.34
CA MET A 1016 18.88 22.63 3.55
C MET A 1016 18.13 21.34 3.83
N LYS A 1017 18.78 20.45 4.57
CA LYS A 1017 18.21 19.25 5.17
C LYS A 1017 18.21 19.37 6.68
N ILE A 1018 17.17 18.81 7.29
CA ILE A 1018 17.09 18.63 8.73
C ILE A 1018 16.78 17.18 9.05
N TYR A 1019 17.54 16.59 9.96
CA TYR A 1019 17.18 15.35 10.65
C TYR A 1019 16.53 15.72 11.97
N VAL A 1020 15.41 15.10 12.28
CA VAL A 1020 14.68 15.28 13.54
C VAL A 1020 14.53 13.93 14.21
N GLN A 1021 14.97 13.84 15.47
CA GLN A 1021 14.58 12.79 16.41
C GLN A 1021 13.72 13.44 17.48
N ASN A 1022 12.45 13.06 17.54
CA ASN A 1022 11.47 13.64 18.43
C ASN A 1022 10.99 12.59 19.43
N ASP A 1023 11.65 12.55 20.58
CA ASP A 1023 11.31 11.65 21.68
C ASP A 1023 10.38 12.35 22.66
N GLY A 1024 9.33 11.68 23.13
CA GLY A 1024 8.35 12.29 24.02
C GLY A 1024 7.56 11.33 24.87
N LEU A 1025 6.66 11.89 25.66
CA LEU A 1025 5.71 11.16 26.49
C LEU A 1025 4.29 11.60 26.20
N ASP A 1026 3.39 10.64 26.27
CA ASP A 1026 1.96 10.83 26.38
C ASP A 1026 1.54 10.40 27.80
N ASP A 1027 1.22 11.37 28.65
CA ASP A 1027 0.93 11.15 30.07
C ASP A 1027 -0.29 10.26 30.30
N ASN A 1028 -1.28 10.36 29.42
CA ASN A 1028 -2.58 9.71 29.56
C ASN A 1028 -2.81 8.63 28.48
N GLY A 1029 -1.96 8.59 27.44
CA GLY A 1029 -2.17 7.73 26.27
C GLY A 1029 -3.31 8.20 25.35
N ASP A 1030 -3.82 9.42 25.57
CA ASP A 1030 -4.97 10.01 24.88
C ASP A 1030 -4.56 11.01 23.77
N ASN A 1031 -3.25 11.19 23.54
CA ASN A 1031 -2.64 12.16 22.65
C ASN A 1031 -2.94 13.64 22.96
N GLN A 1032 -3.57 13.97 24.09
CA GLN A 1032 -3.94 15.35 24.42
C GLN A 1032 -2.79 16.12 25.06
N ASN A 1033 -1.84 15.43 25.70
CA ASN A 1033 -0.71 16.03 26.42
C ASN A 1033 0.64 15.44 25.99
N VAL A 1034 0.87 15.36 24.68
CA VAL A 1034 2.14 14.89 24.15
C VAL A 1034 3.19 15.99 24.21
N ARG A 1035 4.22 15.73 25.01
CA ARG A 1035 5.36 16.63 25.27
C ARG A 1035 6.64 15.94 24.82
N THR A 1036 7.48 16.64 24.07
CA THR A 1036 8.66 16.06 23.44
C THR A 1036 9.93 16.86 23.69
N GLU A 1037 11.08 16.21 23.58
CA GLU A 1037 12.43 16.79 23.65
C GLU A 1037 13.13 16.50 22.30
N PRO A 1038 12.90 17.34 21.27
CA PRO A 1038 13.43 17.07 19.93
C PRO A 1038 14.95 17.33 19.87
N LEU A 1039 15.63 16.52 19.06
CA LEU A 1039 16.99 16.74 18.57
C LEU A 1039 16.91 17.05 17.07
N ILE A 1040 17.51 18.16 16.65
CA ILE A 1040 17.54 18.57 15.25
C ILE A 1040 18.99 18.68 14.78
N ILE A 1041 19.34 18.01 13.68
CA ILE A 1041 20.65 18.11 13.02
C ILE A 1041 20.45 18.70 11.63
N THR A 1042 21.33 19.59 11.16
CA THR A 1042 21.14 20.28 9.89
C THR A 1042 22.43 20.56 9.14
N ASP A 1043 22.39 20.43 7.82
CA ASP A 1043 23.51 20.78 6.94
C ASP A 1043 23.62 22.29 6.67
N ASN A 1044 22.69 23.11 7.18
CA ASN A 1044 22.73 24.56 7.01
C ASN A 1044 23.52 25.24 8.14
N PRO A 1045 24.68 25.88 7.85
CA PRO A 1045 25.50 26.53 8.86
C PRO A 1045 24.77 27.66 9.60
N LYS A 1046 23.78 28.32 8.98
CA LYS A 1046 22.97 29.37 9.63
C LYS A 1046 22.14 28.82 10.79
N TRP A 1047 21.77 27.54 10.70
CA TRP A 1047 20.98 26.84 11.71
C TRP A 1047 21.83 26.00 12.67
N ALA A 1048 23.16 26.02 12.59
CA ALA A 1048 24.05 25.21 13.42
C ALA A 1048 23.78 25.30 14.93
N TRP A 1049 23.31 26.46 15.40
CA TRP A 1049 22.94 26.70 16.80
C TRP A 1049 21.85 25.72 17.29
N ILE A 1050 20.93 25.31 16.42
CA ILE A 1050 19.80 24.43 16.75
C ILE A 1050 20.26 23.03 17.18
N GLU A 1051 21.42 22.59 16.72
CA GLU A 1051 21.95 21.24 16.99
C GLU A 1051 22.38 21.05 18.44
N THR A 1052 22.55 22.15 19.17
CA THR A 1052 22.92 22.15 20.60
C THR A 1052 21.93 22.91 21.47
N ALA A 1053 20.91 23.53 20.86
CA ALA A 1053 19.91 24.29 21.57
C ALA A 1053 19.03 23.38 22.44
N PRO A 1054 18.62 23.82 23.64
CA PRO A 1054 17.57 23.13 24.36
C PRO A 1054 16.25 23.32 23.60
N LEU A 1055 15.64 22.21 23.19
CA LEU A 1055 14.39 22.23 22.45
C LEU A 1055 13.28 21.52 23.24
N HIS A 1056 12.07 21.99 23.04
CA HIS A 1056 10.87 21.40 23.60
C HIS A 1056 9.79 21.37 22.52
N GLY A 1057 9.09 20.25 22.38
CA GLY A 1057 7.99 20.10 21.44
C GLY A 1057 6.67 19.86 22.14
N ASN A 1058 5.60 20.38 21.55
CA ASN A 1058 4.22 20.08 21.94
C ASN A 1058 3.46 19.64 20.70
N MET A 1059 2.76 18.52 20.80
CA MET A 1059 1.89 18.04 19.73
C MET A 1059 0.45 18.55 19.96
N THR A 1060 -0.20 19.00 18.89
CA THR A 1060 -1.60 19.42 18.90
C THR A 1060 -2.37 18.68 17.82
N MET A 1061 -3.63 18.33 18.08
CA MET A 1061 -4.51 17.60 17.15
C MET A 1061 -5.75 18.41 16.72
N GLU A 1062 -5.73 19.74 16.88
CA GLU A 1062 -6.83 20.61 16.46
C GLU A 1062 -6.85 20.78 14.93
N GLY A 1063 -7.65 19.99 14.24
CA GLY A 1063 -7.85 20.06 12.78
C GLY A 1063 -6.78 19.37 11.92
N SER A 1064 -5.51 19.42 12.34
CA SER A 1064 -4.39 18.62 11.81
C SER A 1064 -3.42 18.25 12.94
N ILE A 1065 -2.60 17.20 12.75
CA ILE A 1065 -1.54 16.88 13.71
C ILE A 1065 -0.38 17.83 13.44
N GLN A 1066 -0.04 18.64 14.44
CA GLN A 1066 1.08 19.57 14.37
C GLN A 1066 2.02 19.34 15.55
N ILE A 1067 3.32 19.41 15.29
CA ILE A 1067 4.35 19.42 16.32
C ILE A 1067 4.97 20.80 16.32
N LEU A 1068 4.79 21.53 17.42
CA LEU A 1068 5.34 22.87 17.60
C LEU A 1068 6.65 22.76 18.37
N PHE A 1069 7.75 23.17 17.75
CA PHE A 1069 9.07 23.21 18.39
C PHE A 1069 9.39 24.59 18.94
N TRP A 1070 9.90 24.61 20.17
CA TRP A 1070 10.22 25.77 20.96
C TRP A 1070 11.64 25.66 21.51
N THR A 1071 12.27 26.80 21.76
CA THR A 1071 13.55 26.93 22.42
C THR A 1071 13.52 28.07 23.43
N VAL A 1072 14.61 28.26 24.17
CA VAL A 1072 14.79 29.36 25.13
C VAL A 1072 15.20 30.65 24.41
N ASP A 1073 14.92 31.80 25.01
CA ASP A 1073 15.47 33.09 24.55
C ASP A 1073 17.00 33.02 24.43
N GLU A 1074 17.57 33.73 23.45
CA GLU A 1074 19.02 33.83 23.19
C GLU A 1074 19.73 32.53 22.73
N ALA A 1075 18.99 31.45 22.47
CA ALA A 1075 19.58 30.19 21.95
C ALA A 1075 20.30 30.34 20.60
N ASP A 1076 19.92 31.33 19.79
CA ASP A 1076 20.50 31.66 18.49
C ASP A 1076 21.64 32.68 18.55
N LEU A 1077 22.04 33.11 19.75
CA LEU A 1077 23.16 34.06 19.95
C LEU A 1077 24.51 33.35 20.18
N ASN A 1078 24.54 32.02 20.26
CA ASN A 1078 25.74 31.22 20.54
C ASN A 1078 26.28 30.49 19.31
#